data_AF-A0A9W8QYW4-F1
#
_entry.id   AF-A0A9W8QYW4-F1
#
_cell.length_a   1.000
_cell.length_b   1.000
_cell.length_c   1.000
_cell.angle_alpha   90.00
_cell.angle_beta   90.00
_cell.angle_gamma   90.00
#
_symmetry.space_group_name_H-M   'P 1'
#
loop_
_entity.id
_entity.type
_entity.pdbx_description
1 polymer ?
#
loop_
_entity_poly.entity_id
_entity_poly.type
_entity_poly.pdbx_seq_one_letter_code
_entity_poly.pdbx_strand_id
1 'polypeptide(L)'
;MESPAPEPSGGDALTNMPSLNIVIMGFGSRGDLEPTLEIAKVLQFHHGHRVRYVTHERHRPPVQAAGIEFYSLGRADPREMIFRRSLGAAGMRKLLPQIQDEFFEMGQRFWGACIDDPAGMPEEPLPEPFVADAIIATMTTFVHSSAAARMGIPIHLQANNPRIYSKYLPHSQAESSATSDSVVRNVLSWWLKDLAFLLMLNSGFNRLRVDTMGLEAFSPLWWTSQFFRFRLPCTNLWSPHLLPSPADWGDEIETAGFVFSDPEPYTPPTELTKWLESGDEPIYVGFGSMSFPNTEQVLQAVFDGIAKSGRRIIFAKGWCGIDSSLFQRDDIFIVEEIPHHWLFPRVAVVVIHMGAGTFSLALKFGKPIIMIPIAGDQPFWSHRVFQAGCSPEPIPLQGINSDLVATRVQEALSPEIGQHVKLMADQISKEELGQFKFARSALNTFQQAYAEGYCDLLPDRVAVWKHKPSDVKLSAMAASILVTDCLIQQTDLSLIRHVELPDLKAPGDPISGIFSGIALLGGRVLSLFRAFRGLGTTQGAVELLKRVVHVAEAPVSFLHQASYGVYNIAEYLTFKLGGIHRQQFDSNLWAYSYPEMLSLLLLAPIKEINPWRNTFMTLLLSPIRFTIATANILIGFLAFTLRLIDRRIEQSLGYRSKEDTVYNARMRQGRQEMGLAPTELHGRVVQSWEKVNGSSLAN
;
A
#
# COMPACT_ATOMS: atom_id res chain seq x y z
N MET A 1 4.51 0.96 -44.84
CA MET A 1 3.50 2.02 -44.64
C MET A 1 3.21 2.01 -43.15
N GLU A 2 3.86 2.91 -42.42
CA GLU A 2 3.64 3.12 -40.99
C GLU A 2 2.19 3.61 -40.81
N SER A 3 1.43 2.89 -39.99
CA SER A 3 0.13 3.39 -39.52
C SER A 3 0.39 4.58 -38.60
N PRO A 4 -0.33 5.71 -38.73
CA PRO A 4 -0.17 6.81 -37.80
C PRO A 4 -0.60 6.36 -36.40
N ALA A 5 0.15 6.80 -35.39
CA ALA A 5 -0.28 6.70 -34.00
C ALA A 5 -1.64 7.38 -33.83
N PRO A 6 -2.58 6.81 -33.07
CA PRO A 6 -3.87 7.44 -32.84
C PRO A 6 -3.64 8.76 -32.09
N GLU A 7 -4.08 9.88 -32.68
CA GLU A 7 -4.13 11.17 -31.98
C GLU A 7 -5.04 11.05 -30.75
N PRO A 8 -4.66 11.64 -29.60
CA PRO A 8 -5.48 11.59 -28.40
C PRO A 8 -6.77 12.41 -28.62
N SER A 9 -7.87 11.70 -28.90
CA SER A 9 -9.20 12.30 -28.99
C SER A 9 -9.76 12.52 -27.58
N GLY A 10 -9.59 13.75 -27.07
CA GLY A 10 -10.16 14.21 -25.81
C GLY A 10 -9.16 15.08 -25.07
N GLY A 11 -9.46 16.37 -24.88
CA GLY A 11 -8.62 17.27 -24.10
C GLY A 11 -8.57 16.81 -22.64
N ASP A 12 -7.57 16.01 -22.29
CA ASP A 12 -7.44 15.39 -20.98
C ASP A 12 -6.90 16.41 -19.97
N ALA A 13 -7.68 16.68 -18.91
CA ALA A 13 -7.31 17.53 -17.78
C ALA A 13 -5.98 17.12 -17.07
N LEU A 14 -5.46 15.93 -17.39
CA LEU A 14 -4.18 15.40 -16.93
C LEU A 14 -2.96 16.08 -17.57
N THR A 15 -3.12 16.82 -18.68
CA THR A 15 -2.01 17.50 -19.37
C THR A 15 -1.46 18.74 -18.65
N ASN A 16 -2.18 19.25 -17.64
CA ASN A 16 -1.81 20.45 -16.89
C ASN A 16 -1.17 20.16 -15.52
N MET A 17 -0.79 18.92 -15.22
CA MET A 17 -0.10 18.58 -13.97
C MET A 17 1.42 18.82 -14.11
N PRO A 18 2.09 19.44 -13.12
CA PRO A 18 3.54 19.54 -13.12
C PRO A 18 4.16 18.15 -12.99
N SER A 19 5.41 18.02 -13.41
CA SER A 19 6.17 16.79 -13.15
C SER A 19 6.27 16.58 -11.63
N LEU A 20 5.98 15.35 -11.20
CA LEU A 20 5.93 14.96 -9.79
C LEU A 20 7.08 14.00 -9.51
N ASN A 21 7.67 14.09 -8.31
CA ASN A 21 8.53 13.03 -7.80
C ASN A 21 7.66 11.92 -7.17
N ILE A 22 7.47 10.82 -7.88
CA ILE A 22 6.63 9.70 -7.45
C ILE A 22 7.51 8.60 -6.85
N VAL A 23 7.26 8.25 -5.58
CA VAL A 23 7.87 7.07 -4.96
C VAL A 23 6.94 5.89 -5.12
N ILE A 24 7.46 4.82 -5.71
CA ILE A 24 6.82 3.52 -5.76
C ILE A 24 7.44 2.64 -4.68
N MET A 25 6.61 2.21 -3.72
CA MET A 25 6.98 1.28 -2.66
C MET A 25 6.52 -0.13 -3.02
N GLY A 26 7.47 -1.06 -3.20
CA GLY A 26 7.13 -2.46 -3.44
C GLY A 26 8.13 -3.43 -2.85
N PHE A 27 7.63 -4.46 -2.17
CA PHE A 27 8.44 -5.59 -1.70
C PHE A 27 7.77 -6.90 -2.10
N GLY A 28 8.57 -7.91 -2.40
CA GLY A 28 8.09 -9.20 -2.88
C GLY A 28 9.03 -9.84 -3.88
N SER A 29 8.49 -10.81 -4.61
CA SER A 29 9.19 -11.55 -5.66
C SER A 29 9.12 -10.84 -7.01
N ARG A 30 9.59 -11.50 -8.07
CA ARG A 30 9.45 -11.01 -9.44
C ARG A 30 7.99 -10.74 -9.85
N GLY A 31 7.05 -11.55 -9.37
CA GLY A 31 5.62 -11.35 -9.65
C GLY A 31 5.02 -10.08 -9.03
N ASP A 32 5.68 -9.50 -8.02
CA ASP A 32 5.30 -8.21 -7.43
C ASP A 32 6.01 -7.04 -8.13
N LEU A 33 7.21 -7.29 -8.69
CA LEU A 33 8.02 -6.31 -9.40
C LEU A 33 7.44 -5.99 -10.78
N GLU A 34 7.20 -7.01 -11.63
CA GLU A 34 6.91 -6.82 -13.06
C GLU A 34 5.68 -5.92 -13.31
N PRO A 35 4.51 -6.15 -12.70
CA PRO A 35 3.34 -5.30 -12.94
C PRO A 35 3.59 -3.83 -12.55
N THR A 36 4.28 -3.64 -11.44
CA THR A 36 4.57 -2.33 -10.87
C THR A 36 5.61 -1.59 -11.71
N LEU A 37 6.57 -2.30 -12.29
CA LEU A 37 7.59 -1.74 -13.17
C LEU A 37 6.98 -1.24 -14.49
N GLU A 38 6.00 -1.94 -15.06
CA GLU A 38 5.27 -1.44 -16.24
C GLU A 38 4.48 -0.18 -15.93
N ILE A 39 3.86 -0.09 -14.75
CA ILE A 39 3.20 1.15 -14.28
C ILE A 39 4.21 2.29 -14.16
N ALA A 40 5.41 2.01 -13.60
CA ALA A 40 6.48 3.00 -13.47
C ALA A 40 6.90 3.56 -14.83
N LYS A 41 7.04 2.69 -15.84
CA LYS A 41 7.34 3.09 -17.23
C LYS A 41 6.25 3.99 -17.81
N VAL A 42 4.97 3.67 -17.59
CA VAL A 42 3.85 4.52 -18.05
C VAL A 42 3.92 5.91 -17.41
N LEU A 43 4.07 6.00 -16.08
CA LEU A 43 4.15 7.28 -15.37
C LEU A 43 5.35 8.12 -15.82
N GLN A 44 6.50 7.50 -16.07
CA GLN A 44 7.71 8.22 -16.47
C GLN A 44 7.69 8.60 -17.95
N PHE A 45 7.52 7.62 -18.84
CA PHE A 45 7.73 7.82 -20.28
C PHE A 45 6.49 8.35 -21.02
N HIS A 46 5.28 8.10 -20.51
CA HIS A 46 4.05 8.63 -21.12
C HIS A 46 3.54 9.90 -20.45
N HIS A 47 3.80 10.09 -19.15
CA HIS A 47 3.30 11.25 -18.40
C HIS A 47 4.40 12.21 -17.88
N GLY A 48 5.68 11.89 -18.06
CA GLY A 48 6.78 12.81 -17.76
C GLY A 48 7.05 13.03 -16.26
N HIS A 49 6.58 12.14 -15.38
CA HIS A 49 6.91 12.18 -13.95
C HIS A 49 8.27 11.54 -13.67
N ARG A 50 8.95 11.98 -12.61
CA ARG A 50 10.18 11.34 -12.14
C ARG A 50 9.80 10.22 -11.17
N VAL A 51 10.19 8.99 -11.49
CA VAL A 51 9.78 7.81 -10.71
C VAL A 51 10.98 7.18 -10.01
N ARG A 52 10.87 7.01 -8.68
CA ARG A 52 11.79 6.23 -7.87
C ARG A 52 11.11 4.97 -7.37
N TYR A 53 11.69 3.81 -7.67
CA TYR A 53 11.21 2.53 -7.18
C TYR A 53 12.09 2.00 -6.04
N VAL A 54 11.49 1.94 -4.85
CA VAL A 54 12.05 1.30 -3.66
C VAL A 54 11.71 -0.18 -3.62
N THR A 55 12.71 -1.04 -3.78
CA THR A 55 12.52 -2.50 -3.74
C THR A 55 13.82 -3.25 -3.36
N HIS A 56 13.76 -4.58 -3.33
CA HIS A 56 14.89 -5.43 -2.93
C HIS A 56 16.10 -5.23 -3.85
N GLU A 57 17.30 -5.33 -3.26
CA GLU A 57 18.58 -5.15 -3.97
C GLU A 57 18.71 -6.04 -5.22
N ARG A 58 18.17 -7.27 -5.18
CA ARG A 58 18.16 -8.20 -6.33
C ARG A 58 17.43 -7.63 -7.55
N HIS A 59 16.47 -6.74 -7.36
CA HIS A 59 15.70 -6.13 -8.43
C HIS A 59 16.38 -4.88 -9.02
N ARG A 60 17.56 -4.47 -8.52
CA ARG A 60 18.29 -3.32 -9.08
C ARG A 60 18.53 -3.45 -10.59
N PRO A 61 19.09 -4.57 -11.12
CA PRO A 61 19.34 -4.68 -12.56
C PRO A 61 18.10 -4.47 -13.44
N PRO A 62 16.95 -5.15 -13.23
CA PRO A 62 15.77 -4.94 -14.06
C PRO A 62 15.15 -3.54 -13.91
N VAL A 63 15.19 -2.93 -12.72
CA VAL A 63 14.68 -1.54 -12.52
C VAL A 63 15.53 -0.53 -13.29
N GLN A 64 16.85 -0.64 -13.19
CA GLN A 64 17.78 0.24 -13.92
C GLN A 64 17.73 0.00 -15.43
N ALA A 65 17.59 -1.25 -15.88
CA ALA A 65 17.42 -1.57 -17.30
C ALA A 65 16.14 -0.96 -17.90
N ALA A 66 15.10 -0.77 -17.09
CA ALA A 66 13.88 -0.07 -17.48
C ALA A 66 14.02 1.47 -17.46
N GLY A 67 15.19 2.02 -17.09
CA GLY A 67 15.41 3.46 -16.99
C GLY A 67 14.71 4.12 -15.80
N ILE A 68 14.32 3.36 -14.78
CA ILE A 68 13.67 3.85 -13.57
C ILE A 68 14.69 4.03 -12.45
N GLU A 69 14.56 5.08 -11.64
CA GLU A 69 15.45 5.34 -10.50
C GLU A 69 15.25 4.25 -9.43
N PHE A 70 16.32 3.59 -9.00
CA PHE A 70 16.27 2.51 -8.01
C PHE A 70 16.68 3.02 -6.63
N TYR A 71 15.96 2.59 -5.58
CA TYR A 71 16.35 2.79 -4.19
C TYR A 71 16.31 1.46 -3.42
N SER A 72 17.35 1.16 -2.65
CA SER A 72 17.51 -0.13 -1.96
C SER A 72 16.60 -0.25 -0.74
N LEU A 73 15.85 -1.34 -0.69
CA LEU A 73 15.05 -1.74 0.47
C LEU A 73 15.90 -2.37 1.61
N GLY A 74 17.22 -2.45 1.43
CA GLY A 74 18.14 -2.99 2.42
C GLY A 74 18.29 -4.52 2.33
N ARG A 75 18.67 -5.14 3.46
CA ARG A 75 19.16 -6.54 3.49
C ARG A 75 18.09 -7.63 3.34
N ALA A 76 16.81 -7.28 3.38
CA ALA A 76 15.74 -8.28 3.31
C ALA A 76 15.70 -8.96 1.94
N ASP A 77 15.77 -10.30 1.90
CA ASP A 77 15.69 -11.10 0.66
C ASP A 77 14.31 -11.79 0.53
N PRO A 78 13.60 -11.61 -0.60
CA PRO A 78 12.34 -12.32 -0.87
C PRO A 78 12.43 -13.85 -0.75
N ARG A 79 13.58 -14.45 -1.07
CA ARG A 79 13.80 -15.91 -0.95
C ARG A 79 13.70 -16.37 0.49
N GLU A 80 14.37 -15.65 1.38
CA GLU A 80 14.32 -15.93 2.82
C GLU A 80 12.90 -15.75 3.36
N MET A 81 12.18 -14.72 2.88
CA MET A 81 10.78 -14.49 3.26
C MET A 81 9.86 -15.63 2.80
N ILE A 82 10.04 -16.16 1.58
CA ILE A 82 9.29 -17.30 1.05
C ILE A 82 9.65 -18.57 1.82
N PHE A 83 10.95 -18.82 2.03
CA PHE A 83 11.42 -19.96 2.82
C PHE A 83 10.79 -19.98 4.22
N ARG A 84 10.72 -18.83 4.90
CA ARG A 84 10.08 -18.70 6.21
C ARG A 84 8.61 -19.11 6.24
N ARG A 85 7.87 -18.99 5.13
CA ARG A 85 6.47 -19.48 5.05
C ARG A 85 6.37 -21.00 5.18
N SER A 86 7.44 -21.72 4.86
CA SER A 86 7.49 -23.19 5.04
C SER A 86 7.75 -23.61 6.49
N LEU A 87 8.13 -22.67 7.37
CA LEU A 87 8.42 -22.97 8.77
C LEU A 87 7.14 -23.12 9.59
N GLY A 88 7.12 -24.13 10.46
CA GLY A 88 6.09 -24.25 11.49
C GLY A 88 6.20 -23.16 12.57
N ALA A 89 5.21 -23.09 13.46
CA ALA A 89 5.10 -22.06 14.50
C ALA A 89 6.36 -21.92 15.38
N ALA A 90 7.03 -23.03 15.69
CA ALA A 90 8.28 -23.03 16.47
C ALA A 90 9.44 -22.36 15.73
N GLY A 91 9.58 -22.63 14.42
CA GLY A 91 10.60 -22.00 13.57
C GLY A 91 10.35 -20.50 13.42
N MET A 92 9.10 -20.12 13.19
CA MET A 92 8.70 -18.70 13.13
C MET A 92 8.98 -17.95 14.42
N ARG A 93 8.70 -18.55 15.59
CA ARG A 93 8.97 -17.92 16.88
C ARG A 93 10.47 -17.67 17.12
N LYS A 94 11.33 -18.58 16.63
CA LYS A 94 12.79 -18.44 16.75
C LYS A 94 13.33 -17.28 15.90
N LEU A 95 12.76 -17.06 14.71
CA LEU A 95 13.19 -16.01 13.78
C LEU A 95 12.49 -14.66 14.00
N LEU A 96 11.49 -14.59 14.87
CA LEU A 96 10.68 -13.38 15.08
C LEU A 96 11.52 -12.11 15.36
N PRO A 97 12.57 -12.13 16.20
CA PRO A 97 13.41 -10.94 16.43
C PRO A 97 14.10 -10.47 15.15
N GLN A 98 14.69 -11.39 14.39
CA GLN A 98 15.33 -11.09 13.11
C GLN A 98 14.32 -10.51 12.11
N ILE A 99 13.13 -11.09 12.03
CA ILE A 99 12.04 -10.59 11.18
C ILE A 99 11.68 -9.16 11.58
N GLN A 100 11.51 -8.88 12.88
CA GLN A 100 11.19 -7.54 13.36
C GLN A 100 12.28 -6.52 13.02
N ASP A 101 13.55 -6.89 13.13
CA ASP A 101 14.68 -6.03 12.75
C ASP A 101 14.74 -5.76 11.25
N GLU A 102 14.49 -6.78 10.41
CA GLU A 102 14.42 -6.63 8.95
C GLU A 102 13.26 -5.73 8.52
N PHE A 103 12.08 -5.90 9.12
CA PHE A 103 10.93 -5.03 8.86
C PHE A 103 11.18 -3.61 9.37
N PHE A 104 11.87 -3.43 10.50
CA PHE A 104 12.24 -2.10 10.97
C PHE A 104 13.16 -1.38 9.98
N GLU A 105 14.23 -2.03 9.52
CA GLU A 105 15.11 -1.48 8.48
C GLU A 105 14.34 -1.18 7.20
N MET A 106 13.52 -2.12 6.72
CA MET A 106 12.67 -1.94 5.54
C MET A 106 11.79 -0.68 5.65
N GLY A 107 11.20 -0.46 6.83
CA GLY A 107 10.41 0.73 7.10
C GLY A 107 11.24 2.02 7.07
N GLN A 108 12.47 1.99 7.60
CA GLN A 108 13.40 3.11 7.49
C GLN A 108 13.79 3.39 6.03
N ARG A 109 13.96 2.36 5.20
CA ARG A 109 14.28 2.52 3.77
C ARG A 109 13.13 3.11 2.96
N PHE A 110 11.90 2.63 3.17
CA PHE A 110 10.72 3.22 2.55
C PHE A 110 10.55 4.69 2.94
N TRP A 111 10.77 5.04 4.21
CA TRP A 111 10.76 6.43 4.65
C TRP A 111 11.88 7.25 4.04
N GLY A 112 13.11 6.73 4.09
CA GLY A 112 14.30 7.38 3.53
C GLY A 112 14.17 7.67 2.05
N ALA A 113 13.53 6.79 1.28
CA ALA A 113 13.27 7.02 -0.14
C ALA A 113 12.34 8.21 -0.42
N CYS A 114 11.42 8.53 0.51
CA CYS A 114 10.51 9.68 0.38
C CYS A 114 11.20 11.02 0.64
N ILE A 115 12.18 11.05 1.55
CA ILE A 115 12.84 12.27 2.00
C ILE A 115 14.31 12.36 1.55
N ASP A 116 14.78 11.37 0.80
CA ASP A 116 16.16 11.22 0.32
C ASP A 116 17.17 11.33 1.47
N ASP A 117 16.99 10.46 2.46
CA ASP A 117 17.78 10.47 3.70
C ASP A 117 19.23 9.99 3.46
N PRO A 118 20.24 10.88 3.56
CA PRO A 118 21.64 10.51 3.34
C PRO A 118 22.21 9.60 4.43
N ALA A 119 21.51 9.40 5.56
CA ALA A 119 21.96 8.57 6.67
C ALA A 119 21.62 7.06 6.52
N GLY A 120 20.73 6.68 5.59
CA GLY A 120 20.13 5.34 5.53
C GLY A 120 21.04 4.22 4.98
N MET A 121 21.90 4.55 4.01
CA MET A 121 23.15 3.94 3.54
C MET A 121 23.58 4.84 2.37
N PRO A 122 24.88 5.00 2.09
CA PRO A 122 25.31 5.83 0.97
C PRO A 122 24.88 5.16 -0.35
N GLU A 123 23.72 5.53 -0.87
CA GLU A 123 23.51 5.52 -2.32
C GLU A 123 24.35 6.65 -2.91
N GLU A 124 24.83 6.46 -4.14
CA GLU A 124 25.57 7.52 -4.81
C GLU A 124 24.72 8.80 -4.80
N PRO A 125 25.32 9.96 -4.48
CA PRO A 125 24.57 11.22 -4.44
C PRO A 125 23.93 11.44 -5.80
N LEU A 126 22.62 11.62 -5.80
CA LEU A 126 21.86 11.79 -7.04
C LEU A 126 22.23 13.10 -7.72
N PRO A 127 22.18 13.14 -9.06
CA PRO A 127 22.43 14.37 -9.81
C PRO A 127 21.44 15.48 -9.43
N GLU A 128 20.19 15.10 -9.16
CA GLU A 128 19.11 16.00 -8.77
C GLU A 128 18.47 15.53 -7.45
N PRO A 129 18.13 16.45 -6.54
CA PRO A 129 17.45 16.12 -5.30
C PRO A 129 16.12 15.43 -5.56
N PHE A 130 15.74 14.50 -4.69
CA PHE A 130 14.45 13.83 -4.78
C PHE A 130 13.71 14.00 -3.46
N VAL A 131 12.49 14.52 -3.47
CA VAL A 131 11.60 14.45 -2.30
C VAL A 131 10.21 14.16 -2.83
N ALA A 132 9.56 13.14 -2.28
CA ALA A 132 8.32 12.61 -2.81
C ALA A 132 7.18 13.64 -2.78
N ASP A 133 6.50 13.79 -3.91
CA ASP A 133 5.26 14.54 -4.07
C ASP A 133 4.05 13.61 -4.14
N ALA A 134 4.24 12.33 -4.48
CA ALA A 134 3.20 11.32 -4.37
C ALA A 134 3.77 9.94 -4.03
N ILE A 135 2.95 9.09 -3.44
CA ILE A 135 3.30 7.71 -3.12
C ILE A 135 2.37 6.75 -3.88
N ILE A 136 2.96 5.78 -4.57
CA ILE A 136 2.28 4.56 -5.00
C ILE A 136 2.82 3.42 -4.16
N ALA A 137 1.93 2.59 -3.61
CA ALA A 137 2.37 1.51 -2.74
C ALA A 137 1.60 0.23 -3.01
N THR A 138 2.33 -0.88 -3.14
CA THR A 138 1.67 -2.19 -3.08
C THR A 138 1.08 -2.35 -1.68
N MET A 139 -0.15 -2.87 -1.58
CA MET A 139 -0.84 -3.03 -0.29
C MET A 139 -0.13 -3.97 0.69
N THR A 140 0.86 -4.73 0.21
CA THR A 140 1.73 -5.55 1.05
C THR A 140 2.65 -4.70 1.91
N THR A 141 3.08 -3.52 1.44
CA THR A 141 3.88 -2.56 2.21
C THR A 141 3.11 -2.12 3.46
N PHE A 142 3.81 -1.81 4.56
CA PHE A 142 3.17 -1.59 5.87
C PHE A 142 3.35 -0.17 6.41
N VAL A 143 4.19 0.67 5.79
CA VAL A 143 4.51 2.03 6.26
C VAL A 143 3.96 3.16 5.40
N HIS A 144 3.41 2.82 4.24
CA HIS A 144 3.03 3.78 3.20
C HIS A 144 2.03 4.84 3.68
N SER A 145 0.99 4.42 4.43
CA SER A 145 -0.02 5.33 4.98
C SER A 145 0.58 6.29 6.02
N SER A 146 1.56 5.83 6.79
CA SER A 146 2.28 6.64 7.77
C SER A 146 3.21 7.63 7.07
N ALA A 147 3.93 7.19 6.05
CA ALA A 147 4.79 8.06 5.25
C ALA A 147 3.98 9.16 4.57
N ALA A 148 2.85 8.81 3.92
CA ALA A 148 1.93 9.78 3.31
C ALA A 148 1.38 10.77 4.35
N ALA A 149 0.94 10.30 5.52
CA ALA A 149 0.42 11.14 6.59
C ALA A 149 1.48 12.11 7.13
N ARG A 150 2.74 11.68 7.25
CA ARG A 150 3.82 12.54 7.73
C ARG A 150 4.20 13.60 6.70
N MET A 151 4.32 13.19 5.44
CA MET A 151 4.67 14.06 4.31
C MET A 151 3.55 15.04 3.97
N GLY A 152 2.28 14.68 4.21
CA GLY A 152 1.13 15.47 3.79
C GLY A 152 0.89 15.42 2.27
N ILE A 153 1.21 14.29 1.63
CA ILE A 153 1.13 14.08 0.17
C ILE A 153 0.16 12.94 -0.17
N PRO A 154 -0.39 12.90 -1.40
CA PRO A 154 -1.31 11.83 -1.79
C PRO A 154 -0.66 10.46 -1.89
N ILE A 155 -1.49 9.44 -1.70
CA ILE A 155 -1.15 8.03 -1.85
C ILE A 155 -2.18 7.30 -2.70
N HIS A 156 -1.72 6.43 -3.58
CA HIS A 156 -2.55 5.49 -4.35
C HIS A 156 -2.06 4.05 -4.14
N LEU A 157 -2.97 3.15 -3.77
CA LEU A 157 -2.64 1.77 -3.46
C LEU A 157 -2.74 0.88 -4.71
N GLN A 158 -1.84 -0.10 -4.78
CA GLN A 158 -1.84 -1.15 -5.78
C GLN A 158 -2.12 -2.51 -5.14
N ALA A 159 -3.10 -3.22 -5.71
CA ALA A 159 -3.50 -4.54 -5.22
C ALA A 159 -3.44 -5.61 -6.32
N ASN A 160 -2.53 -6.57 -6.18
CA ASN A 160 -2.44 -7.75 -7.04
C ASN A 160 -3.38 -8.88 -6.56
N ASN A 161 -3.96 -8.74 -5.37
CA ASN A 161 -4.95 -9.63 -4.78
C ASN A 161 -5.90 -8.84 -3.87
N PRO A 162 -7.11 -9.35 -3.57
CA PRO A 162 -8.03 -8.68 -2.66
C PRO A 162 -7.39 -8.47 -1.28
N ARG A 163 -7.12 -7.21 -0.95
CA ARG A 163 -6.52 -6.72 0.31
C ARG A 163 -7.29 -5.60 0.98
N ILE A 164 -8.37 -5.15 0.34
CA ILE A 164 -9.34 -4.26 0.96
C ILE A 164 -10.49 -5.09 1.48
N TYR A 165 -10.86 -4.83 2.73
CA TYR A 165 -11.98 -5.47 3.39
C TYR A 165 -13.23 -5.49 2.50
N SER A 166 -13.88 -6.65 2.44
CA SER A 166 -15.22 -6.80 1.90
C SER A 166 -15.91 -7.91 2.67
N LYS A 167 -17.19 -7.75 2.96
CA LYS A 167 -17.99 -8.84 3.55
C LYS A 167 -18.37 -9.91 2.52
N TYR A 168 -18.26 -9.58 1.23
CA TYR A 168 -18.56 -10.47 0.10
C TYR A 168 -17.35 -11.26 -0.39
N LEU A 169 -16.12 -10.87 0.00
CA LEU A 169 -14.90 -11.60 -0.33
C LEU A 169 -14.13 -11.99 0.94
N PRO A 170 -13.59 -13.21 1.02
CA PRO A 170 -12.63 -13.56 2.05
C PRO A 170 -11.32 -12.79 1.84
N HIS A 171 -10.55 -12.63 2.91
CA HIS A 171 -9.17 -12.18 2.80
C HIS A 171 -8.39 -13.17 1.93
N SER A 172 -7.76 -12.70 0.85
CA SER A 172 -7.10 -13.55 -0.17
C SER A 172 -6.08 -14.55 0.41
N GLN A 173 -5.34 -14.16 1.45
CA GLN A 173 -4.39 -15.05 2.14
C GLN A 173 -4.98 -15.98 3.22
N ALA A 174 -6.29 -15.95 3.45
CA ALA A 174 -6.96 -16.83 4.40
C ALA A 174 -7.38 -18.14 3.70
N GLU A 175 -6.41 -19.04 3.55
CA GLU A 175 -6.54 -20.28 2.78
C GLU A 175 -7.78 -21.11 3.17
N SER A 176 -8.08 -21.23 4.46
CA SER A 176 -9.26 -21.95 4.98
C SER A 176 -10.61 -21.32 4.62
N SER A 177 -10.60 -20.09 4.11
CA SER A 177 -11.79 -19.35 3.68
C SER A 177 -11.76 -19.02 2.18
N ALA A 178 -10.76 -19.50 1.43
CA ALA A 178 -10.59 -19.21 0.01
C ALA A 178 -11.81 -19.62 -0.84
N THR A 179 -12.53 -20.65 -0.40
CA THR A 179 -13.74 -21.19 -1.06
C THR A 179 -15.04 -20.85 -0.32
N SER A 180 -15.03 -19.85 0.56
CA SER A 180 -16.19 -19.59 1.43
C SER A 180 -17.22 -18.68 0.77
N ASP A 181 -18.47 -19.15 0.72
CA ASP A 181 -19.63 -18.33 0.33
C ASP A 181 -20.33 -17.64 1.54
N SER A 182 -19.74 -17.75 2.73
CA SER A 182 -20.34 -17.25 3.97
C SER A 182 -19.79 -15.88 4.32
N VAL A 183 -20.69 -14.90 4.42
CA VAL A 183 -20.37 -13.54 4.85
C VAL A 183 -19.63 -13.53 6.19
N VAL A 184 -20.06 -14.36 7.15
CA VAL A 184 -19.44 -14.42 8.49
C VAL A 184 -18.00 -14.94 8.40
N ARG A 185 -17.76 -16.00 7.61
CA ARG A 185 -16.40 -16.53 7.42
C ARG A 185 -15.50 -15.53 6.70
N ASN A 186 -16.04 -14.80 5.72
CA ASN A 186 -15.33 -13.74 5.03
C ASN A 186 -14.88 -12.64 6.00
N VAL A 187 -15.80 -12.10 6.80
CA VAL A 187 -15.48 -11.05 7.81
C VAL A 187 -14.45 -11.55 8.83
N LEU A 188 -14.63 -12.77 9.36
CA LEU A 188 -13.68 -13.35 10.32
C LEU A 188 -12.29 -13.56 9.70
N SER A 189 -12.22 -13.90 8.42
CA SER A 189 -10.95 -14.08 7.72
C SER A 189 -10.12 -12.79 7.66
N TRP A 190 -10.77 -11.64 7.47
CA TRP A 190 -10.13 -10.32 7.51
C TRP A 190 -9.59 -10.02 8.91
N TRP A 191 -10.43 -10.14 9.93
CA TRP A 191 -10.03 -9.83 11.30
C TRP A 191 -8.87 -10.71 11.78
N LEU A 192 -8.91 -12.00 11.48
CA LEU A 192 -7.85 -12.93 11.87
C LEU A 192 -6.52 -12.58 11.20
N LYS A 193 -6.53 -12.24 9.91
CA LYS A 193 -5.31 -11.89 9.16
C LYS A 193 -4.76 -10.53 9.57
N ASP A 194 -5.60 -9.52 9.70
CA ASP A 194 -5.19 -8.20 10.17
C ASP A 194 -4.57 -8.29 11.57
N LEU A 195 -5.19 -9.04 12.48
CA LEU A 195 -4.64 -9.26 13.82
C LEU A 195 -3.30 -9.99 13.80
N ALA A 196 -3.13 -10.99 12.94
CA ALA A 196 -1.85 -11.69 12.79
C ALA A 196 -0.74 -10.75 12.29
N PHE A 197 -1.02 -9.92 11.27
CA PHE A 197 -0.08 -8.92 10.77
C PHE A 197 0.27 -7.87 11.83
N LEU A 198 -0.74 -7.39 12.55
CA LEU A 198 -0.56 -6.45 13.65
C LEU A 198 0.36 -7.02 14.72
N LEU A 199 0.10 -8.23 15.24
CA LEU A 199 0.92 -8.82 16.29
C LEU A 199 2.37 -9.04 15.86
N MET A 200 2.61 -9.28 14.58
CA MET A 200 3.95 -9.43 14.01
C MET A 200 4.70 -8.09 13.92
N LEU A 201 4.03 -7.02 13.48
CA LEU A 201 4.68 -5.77 13.07
C LEU A 201 4.53 -4.60 14.05
N ASN A 202 3.58 -4.65 14.99
CA ASN A 202 3.15 -3.49 15.78
C ASN A 202 4.30 -2.76 16.49
N SER A 203 5.24 -3.49 17.12
CA SER A 203 6.35 -2.87 17.85
C SER A 203 7.30 -2.11 16.92
N GLY A 204 7.79 -2.76 15.85
CA GLY A 204 8.69 -2.15 14.87
C GLY A 204 8.03 -1.01 14.10
N PHE A 205 6.76 -1.19 13.72
CA PHE A 205 5.97 -0.17 13.05
C PHE A 205 5.77 1.09 13.90
N ASN A 206 5.36 0.93 15.16
CA ASN A 206 5.16 2.08 16.04
C ASN A 206 6.47 2.76 16.43
N ARG A 207 7.55 1.99 16.58
CA ARG A 207 8.89 2.54 16.75
C ARG A 207 9.28 3.42 15.56
N LEU A 208 9.07 2.97 14.33
CA LEU A 208 9.34 3.77 13.13
C LEU A 208 8.50 5.05 13.11
N ARG A 209 7.20 4.94 13.39
CA ARG A 209 6.29 6.09 13.43
C ARG A 209 6.76 7.15 14.43
N VAL A 210 7.07 6.74 15.66
CA VAL A 210 7.43 7.67 16.74
C VAL A 210 8.86 8.17 16.57
N ASP A 211 9.83 7.27 16.48
CA ASP A 211 11.24 7.61 16.56
C ASP A 211 11.77 8.21 15.25
N THR A 212 11.25 7.77 14.09
CA THR A 212 11.76 8.16 12.77
C THR A 212 10.89 9.21 12.09
N MET A 213 9.56 9.00 12.09
CA MET A 213 8.65 9.92 11.39
C MET A 213 8.18 11.08 12.30
N GLY A 214 8.38 11.00 13.62
CA GLY A 214 7.81 11.98 14.57
C GLY A 214 6.28 11.96 14.64
N LEU A 215 5.69 10.89 14.10
CA LEU A 215 4.27 10.59 14.20
C LEU A 215 3.96 9.95 15.55
N GLU A 216 2.68 9.78 15.78
CA GLU A 216 2.18 9.11 16.96
C GLU A 216 2.07 7.61 16.76
N ALA A 217 2.15 6.83 17.85
CA ALA A 217 1.93 5.39 17.79
C ALA A 217 0.53 5.09 17.22
N PHE A 218 0.48 4.18 16.27
CA PHE A 218 -0.72 3.67 15.64
C PHE A 218 -1.44 2.72 16.59
N SER A 219 -2.71 3.00 16.87
CA SER A 219 -3.51 2.12 17.71
C SER A 219 -3.76 0.79 17.00
N PRO A 220 -3.53 -0.36 17.66
CA PRO A 220 -3.85 -1.69 17.13
C PRO A 220 -5.29 -1.82 16.56
N LEU A 221 -6.22 -1.03 17.07
CA LEU A 221 -7.64 -1.08 16.70
C LEU A 221 -7.96 -0.42 15.36
N TRP A 222 -7.09 0.47 14.89
CA TRP A 222 -7.17 1.04 13.55
C TRP A 222 -6.57 0.13 12.49
N TRP A 223 -5.85 -0.92 12.89
CA TRP A 223 -5.11 -1.76 11.95
C TRP A 223 -6.06 -2.65 11.16
N THR A 224 -7.14 -3.08 11.81
CA THR A 224 -8.17 -3.89 11.19
C THR A 224 -8.90 -3.07 10.13
N SER A 225 -8.85 -3.55 8.89
CA SER A 225 -9.50 -2.93 7.74
C SER A 225 -9.10 -1.47 7.52
N GLN A 226 -7.87 -1.10 7.89
CA GLN A 226 -7.39 0.29 7.89
C GLN A 226 -7.60 0.97 6.52
N PHE A 227 -7.26 0.27 5.43
CA PHE A 227 -7.35 0.81 4.06
C PHE A 227 -8.80 1.10 3.65
N PHE A 228 -9.72 0.21 4.04
CA PHE A 228 -11.16 0.39 3.83
C PHE A 228 -11.72 1.53 4.68
N ARG A 229 -11.32 1.61 5.96
CA ARG A 229 -11.78 2.65 6.90
C ARG A 229 -11.30 4.04 6.50
N PHE A 230 -10.09 4.16 5.95
CA PHE A 230 -9.52 5.43 5.47
C PHE A 230 -9.98 5.80 4.06
N ARG A 231 -10.71 4.92 3.37
CA ARG A 231 -11.09 5.10 1.96
C ARG A 231 -9.88 5.48 1.10
N LEU A 232 -8.75 4.78 1.31
CA LEU A 232 -7.55 5.06 0.52
C LEU A 232 -7.80 4.67 -0.94
N PRO A 233 -7.50 5.56 -1.90
CA PRO A 233 -7.59 5.26 -3.31
C PRO A 233 -6.79 4.02 -3.66
N CYS A 234 -7.39 3.08 -4.38
CA CYS A 234 -6.78 1.81 -4.70
C CYS A 234 -7.19 1.33 -6.08
N THR A 235 -6.23 0.84 -6.85
CA THR A 235 -6.48 0.15 -8.10
C THR A 235 -6.00 -1.30 -8.04
N ASN A 236 -6.93 -2.19 -8.34
CA ASN A 236 -6.75 -3.64 -8.36
C ASN A 236 -6.30 -4.13 -9.75
N LEU A 237 -5.29 -4.98 -9.80
CA LEU A 237 -4.64 -5.45 -11.04
C LEU A 237 -5.06 -6.88 -11.42
N TRP A 238 -6.36 -7.07 -11.63
CA TRP A 238 -6.92 -8.30 -12.18
C TRP A 238 -8.09 -8.00 -13.12
N SER A 239 -8.41 -8.94 -14.01
CA SER A 239 -9.57 -8.80 -14.90
C SER A 239 -10.89 -8.77 -14.11
N PRO A 240 -11.78 -7.80 -14.35
CA PRO A 240 -13.11 -7.78 -13.74
C PRO A 240 -13.99 -8.96 -14.20
N HIS A 241 -13.65 -9.62 -15.31
CA HIS A 241 -14.32 -10.85 -15.75
C HIS A 241 -13.91 -12.07 -14.92
N LEU A 242 -12.73 -12.06 -14.31
CA LEU A 242 -12.29 -13.09 -13.39
C LEU A 242 -12.81 -12.85 -11.96
N LEU A 243 -12.74 -11.61 -11.49
CA LEU A 243 -13.24 -11.23 -10.18
C LEU A 243 -13.86 -9.82 -10.23
N PRO A 244 -15.20 -9.72 -10.27
CA PRO A 244 -15.87 -8.42 -10.27
C PRO A 244 -15.69 -7.70 -8.93
N SER A 245 -15.74 -6.38 -8.96
CA SER A 245 -15.67 -5.54 -7.76
C SER A 245 -16.86 -5.83 -6.84
N PRO A 246 -16.63 -6.12 -5.55
CA PRO A 246 -17.70 -6.25 -4.56
C PRO A 246 -18.57 -5.00 -4.44
N ALA A 247 -19.86 -5.21 -4.15
CA ALA A 247 -20.83 -4.13 -4.01
C ALA A 247 -20.62 -3.22 -2.78
N ASP A 248 -19.75 -3.60 -1.84
CA ASP A 248 -19.41 -2.79 -0.67
C ASP A 248 -18.12 -1.96 -0.84
N TRP A 249 -17.47 -2.03 -2.01
CA TRP A 249 -16.40 -1.11 -2.38
C TRP A 249 -16.98 0.20 -2.92
N GLY A 250 -16.39 1.32 -2.50
CA GLY A 250 -16.75 2.66 -3.00
C GLY A 250 -15.94 3.06 -4.24
N ASP A 251 -16.24 4.25 -4.76
CA ASP A 251 -15.64 4.80 -5.98
C ASP A 251 -14.11 5.01 -5.88
N GLU A 252 -13.56 5.01 -4.65
CA GLU A 252 -12.12 5.07 -4.41
C GLU A 252 -11.39 3.77 -4.77
N ILE A 253 -12.11 2.68 -5.06
CA ILE A 253 -11.54 1.36 -5.37
C ILE A 253 -11.92 0.97 -6.80
N GLU A 254 -10.92 0.89 -7.67
CA GLU A 254 -11.09 0.53 -9.08
C GLU A 254 -10.48 -0.84 -9.38
N THR A 255 -10.99 -1.52 -10.42
CA THR A 255 -10.37 -2.73 -10.99
C THR A 255 -9.92 -2.43 -12.42
N ALA A 256 -8.59 -2.44 -12.63
CA ALA A 256 -7.96 -1.98 -13.87
C ALA A 256 -7.83 -3.05 -14.95
N GLY A 257 -7.83 -4.33 -14.59
CA GLY A 257 -7.41 -5.40 -15.50
C GLY A 257 -5.98 -5.86 -15.20
N PHE A 258 -5.51 -6.86 -15.95
CA PHE A 258 -4.14 -7.37 -15.80
C PHE A 258 -3.11 -6.42 -16.42
N VAL A 259 -1.92 -6.43 -15.84
CA VAL A 259 -0.74 -5.77 -16.41
C VAL A 259 0.04 -6.79 -17.21
N PHE A 260 0.42 -6.42 -18.43
CA PHE A 260 1.27 -7.23 -19.29
C PHE A 260 2.47 -6.41 -19.73
N SER A 261 3.67 -6.95 -19.55
CA SER A 261 4.89 -6.39 -20.13
C SER A 261 4.89 -6.56 -21.64
N ASP A 262 5.60 -5.65 -22.31
CA ASP A 262 5.86 -5.80 -23.74
C ASP A 262 6.72 -7.04 -24.00
N PRO A 263 6.40 -7.82 -25.06
CA PRO A 263 7.20 -8.98 -25.41
C PRO A 263 8.59 -8.54 -25.86
N GLU A 264 9.62 -8.96 -25.13
CA GLU A 264 11.00 -8.75 -25.55
C GLU A 264 11.35 -9.63 -26.76
N PRO A 265 12.20 -9.14 -27.69
CA PRO A 265 12.75 -9.98 -28.75
C PRO A 265 13.47 -11.19 -28.16
N TYR A 266 12.98 -12.38 -28.47
CA TYR A 266 13.53 -13.64 -27.95
C TYR A 266 13.94 -14.55 -29.10
N THR A 267 15.20 -15.00 -29.07
CA THR A 267 15.71 -16.01 -30.00
C THR A 267 15.80 -17.35 -29.25
N PRO A 268 14.91 -18.32 -29.52
CA PRO A 268 14.92 -19.61 -28.86
C PRO A 268 16.15 -20.44 -29.28
N PRO A 269 16.69 -21.30 -28.41
CA PRO A 269 17.68 -22.29 -28.81
C PRO A 269 17.16 -23.19 -29.94
N THR A 270 18.03 -23.55 -30.89
CA THR A 270 17.66 -24.41 -32.03
C THR A 270 17.12 -25.77 -31.58
N GLU A 271 17.72 -26.35 -30.53
CA GLU A 271 17.27 -27.61 -29.93
C GLU A 271 15.82 -27.53 -29.43
N LEU A 272 15.46 -26.44 -28.73
CA LEU A 272 14.09 -26.23 -28.25
C LEU A 272 13.10 -26.09 -29.40
N THR A 273 13.48 -25.37 -30.45
CA THR A 273 12.61 -25.17 -31.62
C THR A 273 12.35 -26.47 -32.35
N LYS A 274 13.41 -27.24 -32.63
CA LYS A 274 13.29 -28.58 -33.24
C LYS A 274 12.46 -29.53 -32.38
N TRP A 275 12.67 -29.50 -31.07
CA TRP A 275 11.91 -30.33 -30.15
C TRP A 275 10.43 -29.92 -30.15
N LEU A 276 10.09 -28.64 -30.12
CA LEU A 276 8.71 -28.17 -30.23
C LEU A 276 8.04 -28.68 -31.53
N GLU A 277 8.73 -28.57 -32.66
CA GLU A 277 8.24 -28.96 -33.99
C GLU A 277 8.09 -30.48 -34.19
N SER A 278 8.75 -31.31 -33.37
CA SER A 278 8.79 -32.77 -33.58
C SER A 278 7.55 -33.53 -33.10
N GLY A 279 6.46 -32.86 -32.71
CA GLY A 279 5.25 -33.51 -32.23
C GLY A 279 4.15 -32.52 -31.82
N ASP A 280 3.12 -33.02 -31.15
CA ASP A 280 1.99 -32.21 -30.68
C ASP A 280 2.40 -31.16 -29.64
N GLU A 281 1.57 -30.12 -29.49
CA GLU A 281 1.76 -29.08 -28.47
C GLU A 281 1.99 -29.71 -27.08
N PRO A 282 3.11 -29.36 -26.40
CA PRO A 282 3.45 -29.90 -25.09
C PRO A 282 2.64 -29.23 -23.97
N ILE A 283 2.77 -29.77 -22.75
CA ILE A 283 2.30 -29.16 -21.51
C ILE A 283 3.46 -28.42 -20.86
N TYR A 284 3.25 -27.16 -20.50
CA TYR A 284 4.22 -26.39 -19.71
C TYR A 284 4.05 -26.70 -18.22
N VAL A 285 5.16 -26.86 -17.49
CA VAL A 285 5.19 -27.03 -16.03
C VAL A 285 6.13 -25.99 -15.43
N GLY A 286 5.63 -25.18 -14.51
CA GLY A 286 6.41 -24.12 -13.86
C GLY A 286 5.90 -23.71 -12.49
N PHE A 287 6.75 -23.90 -11.47
CA PHE A 287 6.47 -23.48 -10.09
C PHE A 287 7.12 -22.13 -9.73
N GLY A 288 7.77 -21.47 -10.69
CA GLY A 288 8.30 -20.12 -10.55
C GLY A 288 9.26 -19.97 -9.37
N SER A 289 9.08 -18.88 -8.62
CA SER A 289 9.94 -18.52 -7.47
C SER A 289 9.55 -19.22 -6.16
N MET A 290 9.06 -20.46 -6.23
CA MET A 290 8.61 -21.23 -5.06
C MET A 290 9.44 -22.49 -4.84
N SER A 291 9.71 -22.78 -3.57
CA SER A 291 10.24 -24.07 -3.10
C SER A 291 9.27 -24.61 -2.04
N PHE A 292 9.04 -25.91 -2.02
CA PHE A 292 8.09 -26.54 -1.10
C PHE A 292 8.59 -27.92 -0.64
N PRO A 293 8.10 -28.44 0.50
CA PRO A 293 8.50 -29.77 0.96
C PRO A 293 8.22 -30.83 -0.11
N ASN A 294 9.13 -31.80 -0.24
CA ASN A 294 9.01 -32.91 -1.18
C ASN A 294 8.87 -32.49 -2.66
N THR A 295 9.50 -31.38 -3.07
CA THR A 295 9.40 -30.85 -4.45
C THR A 295 9.67 -31.93 -5.51
N GLU A 296 10.68 -32.79 -5.30
CA GLU A 296 11.01 -33.89 -6.22
C GLU A 296 9.85 -34.89 -6.40
N GLN A 297 9.23 -35.35 -5.30
CA GLN A 297 8.13 -36.30 -5.33
C GLN A 297 6.89 -35.72 -6.03
N VAL A 298 6.63 -34.43 -5.80
CA VAL A 298 5.53 -33.70 -6.45
C VAL A 298 5.79 -33.58 -7.95
N LEU A 299 7.00 -33.19 -8.36
CA LEU A 299 7.35 -33.10 -9.77
C LEU A 299 7.29 -34.47 -10.46
N GLN A 300 7.77 -35.52 -9.81
CA GLN A 300 7.67 -36.88 -10.32
C GLN A 300 6.21 -37.29 -10.56
N ALA A 301 5.32 -37.05 -9.58
CA ALA A 301 3.90 -37.30 -9.73
C ALA A 301 3.26 -36.49 -10.88
N VAL A 302 3.67 -35.22 -11.04
CA VAL A 302 3.21 -34.36 -12.15
C VAL A 302 3.68 -34.90 -13.50
N PHE A 303 4.97 -35.20 -13.65
CA PHE A 303 5.54 -35.69 -14.90
C PHE A 303 4.97 -37.05 -15.30
N ASP A 304 4.85 -37.98 -14.35
CA ASP A 304 4.26 -39.30 -14.60
C ASP A 304 2.77 -39.21 -14.94
N GLY A 305 2.04 -38.27 -14.33
CA GLY A 305 0.64 -38.02 -14.64
C GLY A 305 0.44 -37.43 -16.04
N ILE A 306 1.28 -36.46 -16.43
CA ILE A 306 1.24 -35.90 -17.78
C ILE A 306 1.61 -36.96 -18.82
N ALA A 307 2.63 -37.79 -18.55
CA ALA A 307 3.06 -38.85 -19.47
C ALA A 307 1.94 -39.85 -19.79
N LYS A 308 1.03 -40.13 -18.84
CA LYS A 308 -0.16 -40.97 -19.09
C LYS A 308 -1.12 -40.42 -20.15
N SER A 309 -1.07 -39.11 -20.43
CA SER A 309 -1.85 -38.48 -21.50
C SER A 309 -1.16 -38.54 -22.88
N GLY A 310 0.08 -39.05 -22.95
CA GLY A 310 0.90 -39.05 -24.16
C GLY A 310 1.46 -37.67 -24.55
N ARG A 311 1.25 -36.64 -23.71
CA ARG A 311 1.76 -35.29 -23.96
C ARG A 311 3.21 -35.14 -23.50
N ARG A 312 3.96 -34.39 -24.28
CA ARG A 312 5.34 -33.97 -23.97
C ARG A 312 5.34 -32.80 -22.99
N ILE A 313 6.44 -32.58 -22.28
CA ILE A 313 6.56 -31.62 -21.17
C ILE A 313 7.66 -30.61 -21.45
N ILE A 314 7.37 -29.32 -21.24
CA ILE A 314 8.38 -28.29 -21.08
C ILE A 314 8.42 -27.89 -19.61
N PHE A 315 9.54 -28.15 -18.93
CA PHE A 315 9.71 -27.84 -17.52
C PHE A 315 10.60 -26.61 -17.33
N ALA A 316 10.02 -25.55 -16.76
CA ALA A 316 10.76 -24.37 -16.32
C ALA A 316 11.17 -24.51 -14.84
N LYS A 317 12.46 -24.67 -14.61
CA LYS A 317 13.03 -25.07 -13.32
C LYS A 317 12.81 -24.04 -12.20
N GLY A 318 12.93 -22.75 -12.49
CA GLY A 318 12.73 -21.68 -11.51
C GLY A 318 13.57 -21.85 -10.23
N TRP A 319 12.96 -21.59 -9.05
CA TRP A 319 13.63 -21.71 -7.74
C TRP A 319 13.42 -23.08 -7.07
N CYS A 320 13.01 -24.10 -7.81
CA CYS A 320 12.81 -25.43 -7.24
C CYS A 320 14.12 -26.07 -6.74
N GLY A 321 15.28 -25.62 -7.23
CA GLY A 321 16.59 -26.03 -6.69
C GLY A 321 16.91 -27.51 -6.88
N ILE A 322 16.25 -28.19 -7.82
CA ILE A 322 16.40 -29.63 -8.07
C ILE A 322 17.49 -29.91 -9.10
N ASP A 323 18.19 -31.03 -8.94
CA ASP A 323 19.08 -31.56 -9.98
C ASP A 323 18.27 -32.04 -11.19
N SER A 324 18.48 -31.40 -12.34
CA SER A 324 17.83 -31.73 -13.60
C SER A 324 18.19 -33.13 -14.11
N SER A 325 19.28 -33.73 -13.62
CA SER A 325 19.67 -35.10 -13.98
C SER A 325 18.60 -36.14 -13.60
N LEU A 326 17.79 -35.85 -12.57
CA LEU A 326 16.75 -36.75 -12.06
C LEU A 326 15.57 -36.93 -13.02
N PHE A 327 15.40 -36.04 -14.00
CA PHE A 327 14.25 -36.03 -14.92
C PHE A 327 14.64 -36.11 -16.39
N GLN A 328 15.82 -36.69 -16.70
CA GLN A 328 16.24 -36.90 -18.08
C GLN A 328 15.38 -37.98 -18.75
N ARG A 329 14.36 -37.53 -19.49
CA ARG A 329 13.48 -38.35 -20.32
C ARG A 329 13.25 -37.65 -21.66
N ASP A 330 13.10 -38.43 -22.73
CA ASP A 330 12.93 -37.89 -24.09
C ASP A 330 11.66 -37.03 -24.25
N ASP A 331 10.65 -37.27 -23.42
CA ASP A 331 9.39 -36.52 -23.39
C ASP A 331 9.46 -35.21 -22.60
N ILE A 332 10.59 -34.88 -21.96
CA ILE A 332 10.75 -33.69 -21.12
C ILE A 332 11.88 -32.81 -21.66
N PHE A 333 11.55 -31.56 -22.00
CA PHE A 333 12.53 -30.52 -22.30
C PHE A 333 12.67 -29.57 -21.11
N ILE A 334 13.86 -29.48 -20.54
CA ILE A 334 14.12 -28.64 -19.35
C ILE A 334 14.72 -27.30 -19.78
N VAL A 335 14.17 -26.22 -19.25
CA VAL A 335 14.68 -24.85 -19.42
C VAL A 335 14.88 -24.19 -18.06
N GLU A 336 15.90 -23.33 -17.94
CA GLU A 336 16.11 -22.53 -16.74
C GLU A 336 15.05 -21.42 -16.65
N GLU A 337 14.94 -20.61 -17.71
CA GLU A 337 13.94 -19.56 -17.85
C GLU A 337 13.56 -19.38 -19.32
N ILE A 338 12.30 -19.04 -19.60
CA ILE A 338 11.80 -18.78 -20.94
C ILE A 338 10.69 -17.72 -20.93
N PRO A 339 10.68 -16.76 -21.88
CA PRO A 339 9.60 -15.78 -21.97
C PRO A 339 8.25 -16.44 -22.21
N HIS A 340 7.34 -16.33 -21.25
CA HIS A 340 6.01 -16.92 -21.34
C HIS A 340 5.18 -16.33 -22.49
N HIS A 341 5.41 -15.06 -22.86
CA HIS A 341 4.78 -14.43 -24.03
C HIS A 341 5.07 -15.20 -25.33
N TRP A 342 6.28 -15.76 -25.44
CA TRP A 342 6.68 -16.57 -26.58
C TRP A 342 6.22 -18.02 -26.41
N LEU A 343 6.37 -18.60 -25.22
CA LEU A 343 6.09 -20.03 -25.05
C LEU A 343 4.59 -20.36 -25.00
N PHE A 344 3.77 -19.59 -24.28
CA PHE A 344 2.38 -19.97 -24.00
C PHE A 344 1.51 -20.17 -25.24
N PRO A 345 1.63 -19.39 -26.32
CA PRO A 345 0.94 -19.69 -27.58
C PRO A 345 1.20 -21.10 -28.12
N ARG A 346 2.36 -21.70 -27.81
CA ARG A 346 2.88 -22.97 -28.35
C ARG A 346 2.68 -24.18 -27.44
N VAL A 347 1.93 -24.04 -26.34
CA VAL A 347 1.63 -25.15 -25.40
C VAL A 347 0.14 -25.40 -25.34
N ALA A 348 -0.24 -26.64 -25.04
CA ALA A 348 -1.64 -27.05 -24.94
C ALA A 348 -2.26 -26.64 -23.58
N VAL A 349 -1.50 -26.84 -22.50
CA VAL A 349 -1.95 -26.64 -21.10
C VAL A 349 -0.79 -26.08 -20.28
N VAL A 350 -1.12 -25.29 -19.26
CA VAL A 350 -0.16 -24.67 -18.33
C VAL A 350 -0.37 -25.25 -16.92
N VAL A 351 0.66 -25.91 -16.35
CA VAL A 351 0.66 -26.46 -14.99
C VAL A 351 1.48 -25.56 -14.07
N ILE A 352 0.81 -24.89 -13.12
CA ILE A 352 1.43 -23.84 -12.31
C ILE A 352 0.92 -23.81 -10.88
N HIS A 353 1.68 -23.11 -10.04
CA HIS A 353 1.34 -22.82 -8.64
C HIS A 353 0.44 -21.60 -8.43
N MET A 354 -0.05 -20.97 -9.51
CA MET A 354 -0.88 -19.76 -9.49
C MET A 354 -0.19 -18.45 -9.08
N GLY A 355 1.04 -18.23 -9.55
CA GLY A 355 1.63 -16.88 -9.54
C GLY A 355 0.84 -15.91 -10.43
N ALA A 356 0.55 -14.69 -9.94
CA ALA A 356 -0.35 -13.72 -10.58
C ALA A 356 0.01 -13.39 -12.04
N GLY A 357 1.30 -13.14 -12.32
CA GLY A 357 1.78 -12.87 -13.68
C GLY A 357 1.65 -14.09 -14.61
N THR A 358 1.87 -15.30 -14.10
CA THR A 358 1.84 -16.52 -14.92
C THR A 358 0.42 -16.92 -15.30
N PHE A 359 -0.51 -16.92 -14.35
CA PHE A 359 -1.89 -17.35 -14.66
C PHE A 359 -2.61 -16.31 -15.54
N SER A 360 -2.39 -15.02 -15.29
CA SER A 360 -3.02 -13.96 -16.10
C SER A 360 -2.57 -14.02 -17.56
N LEU A 361 -1.30 -14.34 -17.80
CA LEU A 361 -0.78 -14.53 -19.15
C LEU A 361 -1.30 -15.81 -19.82
N ALA A 362 -1.49 -16.89 -19.06
CA ALA A 362 -2.13 -18.10 -19.58
C ALA A 362 -3.59 -17.81 -20.00
N LEU A 363 -4.34 -17.06 -19.19
CA LEU A 363 -5.69 -16.62 -19.54
C LEU A 363 -5.69 -15.70 -20.77
N LYS A 364 -4.75 -14.76 -20.88
CA LYS A 364 -4.58 -13.88 -22.06
C LYS A 364 -4.42 -14.67 -23.35
N PHE A 365 -3.68 -15.77 -23.33
CA PHE A 365 -3.48 -16.64 -24.50
C PHE A 365 -4.52 -17.75 -24.63
N GLY A 366 -5.57 -17.74 -23.79
CA GLY A 366 -6.63 -18.73 -23.83
C GLY A 366 -6.14 -20.15 -23.57
N LYS A 367 -5.22 -20.32 -22.61
CA LYS A 367 -4.64 -21.63 -22.27
C LYS A 367 -5.28 -22.19 -20.99
N PRO A 368 -5.77 -23.45 -21.02
CA PRO A 368 -6.21 -24.16 -19.82
C PRO A 368 -5.11 -24.22 -18.76
N ILE A 369 -5.50 -24.10 -17.49
CA ILE A 369 -4.57 -24.05 -16.37
C ILE A 369 -4.82 -25.21 -15.42
N ILE A 370 -3.81 -26.04 -15.18
CA ILE A 370 -3.82 -27.01 -14.07
C ILE A 370 -3.13 -26.36 -12.88
N MET A 371 -3.84 -26.29 -11.76
CA MET A 371 -3.47 -25.44 -10.63
C MET A 371 -3.03 -26.28 -9.45
N ILE A 372 -1.83 -26.03 -8.94
CA ILE A 372 -1.27 -26.71 -7.76
C ILE A 372 -0.91 -25.62 -6.74
N PRO A 373 -1.90 -25.02 -6.05
CA PRO A 373 -1.64 -23.93 -5.11
C PRO A 373 -0.79 -24.41 -3.92
N ILE A 374 0.21 -23.62 -3.56
CA ILE A 374 1.14 -23.92 -2.47
C ILE A 374 0.77 -23.12 -1.21
N ALA A 375 0.70 -21.79 -1.32
CA ALA A 375 0.49 -20.92 -0.16
C ALA A 375 0.02 -19.50 -0.54
N GLY A 376 -0.45 -18.75 0.45
CA GLY A 376 -0.74 -17.34 0.31
C GLY A 376 -2.08 -17.10 -0.38
N ASP A 377 -2.08 -16.31 -1.46
CA ASP A 377 -3.26 -16.00 -2.27
C ASP A 377 -3.54 -17.02 -3.38
N GLN A 378 -2.63 -17.97 -3.58
CA GLN A 378 -2.75 -19.00 -4.63
C GLN A 378 -4.03 -19.82 -4.50
N PRO A 379 -4.45 -20.33 -3.31
CA PRO A 379 -5.72 -21.06 -3.19
C PRO A 379 -6.95 -20.22 -3.57
N PHE A 380 -6.94 -18.92 -3.24
CA PHE A 380 -8.01 -17.99 -3.61
C PHE A 380 -8.09 -17.86 -5.13
N TRP A 381 -6.98 -17.59 -5.81
CA TRP A 381 -6.95 -17.47 -7.27
C TRP A 381 -7.28 -18.78 -7.97
N SER A 382 -6.78 -19.92 -7.48
CA SER A 382 -7.15 -21.23 -8.00
C SER A 382 -8.66 -21.45 -8.00
N HIS A 383 -9.31 -21.09 -6.89
CA HIS A 383 -10.75 -21.21 -6.78
C HIS A 383 -11.48 -20.28 -7.77
N ARG A 384 -11.00 -19.04 -7.97
CA ARG A 384 -11.60 -18.10 -8.93
C ARG A 384 -11.48 -18.55 -10.37
N VAL A 385 -10.32 -19.07 -10.78
CA VAL A 385 -10.11 -19.58 -12.14
C VAL A 385 -10.95 -20.84 -12.39
N PHE A 386 -11.09 -21.71 -11.38
CA PHE A 386 -12.01 -22.85 -11.44
C PHE A 386 -13.47 -22.42 -11.60
N GLN A 387 -13.93 -21.46 -10.80
CA GLN A 387 -15.28 -20.91 -10.91
C GLN A 387 -15.56 -20.25 -12.27
N ALA A 388 -14.52 -19.69 -12.90
CA ALA A 388 -14.61 -19.13 -14.25
C ALA A 388 -14.61 -20.19 -15.36
N GLY A 389 -14.52 -21.48 -15.04
CA GLY A 389 -14.49 -22.59 -16.00
C GLY A 389 -13.18 -22.70 -16.80
N CYS A 390 -12.14 -21.94 -16.43
CA CYS A 390 -10.88 -21.84 -17.16
C CYS A 390 -9.85 -22.91 -16.76
N SER A 391 -10.22 -23.80 -15.84
CA SER A 391 -9.36 -24.83 -15.26
C SER A 391 -10.19 -25.97 -14.70
N PRO A 392 -9.65 -27.20 -14.62
CA PRO A 392 -10.21 -28.23 -13.77
C PRO A 392 -10.05 -27.86 -12.29
N GLU A 393 -10.58 -28.70 -11.39
CA GLU A 393 -10.48 -28.47 -9.95
C GLU A 393 -9.01 -28.45 -9.49
N PRO A 394 -8.61 -27.52 -8.59
CA PRO A 394 -7.23 -27.42 -8.13
C PRO A 394 -6.71 -28.73 -7.51
N ILE A 395 -5.46 -29.08 -7.79
CA ILE A 395 -4.80 -30.24 -7.19
C ILE A 395 -4.22 -29.83 -5.83
N PRO A 396 -4.64 -30.47 -4.72
CA PRO A 396 -4.02 -30.24 -3.43
C PRO A 396 -2.58 -30.74 -3.46
N LEU A 397 -1.65 -29.97 -2.90
CA LEU A 397 -0.25 -30.41 -2.76
C LEU A 397 -0.16 -31.69 -1.90
N GLN A 398 -1.01 -31.78 -0.87
CA GLN A 398 -1.11 -32.97 -0.03
C GLN A 398 -1.87 -34.07 -0.77
N GLY A 399 -1.23 -35.23 -0.95
CA GLY A 399 -1.85 -36.38 -1.61
C GLY A 399 -1.83 -36.33 -3.14
N ILE A 400 -1.09 -35.39 -3.73
CA ILE A 400 -0.84 -35.38 -5.17
C ILE A 400 -0.24 -36.72 -5.64
N ASN A 401 -0.78 -37.24 -6.73
CA ASN A 401 -0.33 -38.47 -7.35
C ASN A 401 -0.56 -38.41 -8.87
N SER A 402 0.08 -39.31 -9.61
CA SER A 402 0.07 -39.29 -11.08
C SER A 402 -1.30 -39.59 -11.69
N ASP A 403 -2.16 -40.39 -11.04
CA ASP A 403 -3.51 -40.65 -11.54
C ASP A 403 -4.39 -39.40 -11.46
N LEU A 404 -4.34 -38.68 -10.33
CA LEU A 404 -5.06 -37.42 -10.18
C LEU A 404 -4.59 -36.38 -11.20
N VAL A 405 -3.27 -36.26 -11.40
CA VAL A 405 -2.72 -35.35 -12.42
C VAL A 405 -3.20 -35.74 -13.81
N ALA A 406 -3.18 -37.02 -14.17
CA ALA A 406 -3.65 -37.50 -15.47
C ALA A 406 -5.13 -37.15 -15.71
N THR A 407 -5.99 -37.32 -14.69
CA THR A 407 -7.40 -36.91 -14.76
C THR A 407 -7.53 -35.41 -15.02
N ARG A 408 -6.77 -34.57 -14.29
CA ARG A 408 -6.80 -33.10 -14.50
C ARG A 408 -6.27 -32.69 -15.87
N VAL A 409 -5.32 -33.43 -16.45
CA VAL A 409 -4.86 -33.22 -17.82
C VAL A 409 -5.95 -33.52 -18.82
N GLN A 410 -6.68 -34.63 -18.66
CA GLN A 410 -7.80 -34.97 -19.54
C GLN A 410 -8.93 -33.92 -19.45
N GLU A 411 -9.28 -33.49 -18.24
CA GLU A 411 -10.25 -32.42 -18.03
C GLU A 411 -9.79 -31.10 -18.65
N ALA A 412 -8.54 -30.69 -18.45
CA ALA A 412 -7.99 -29.45 -19.01
C ALA A 412 -7.99 -29.42 -20.55
N LEU A 413 -7.84 -30.59 -21.18
CA LEU A 413 -7.89 -30.75 -22.64
C LEU A 413 -9.32 -30.87 -23.18
N SER A 414 -10.35 -30.76 -22.34
CA SER A 414 -11.74 -30.88 -22.77
C SER A 414 -12.17 -29.68 -23.65
N PRO A 415 -13.08 -29.90 -24.62
CA PRO A 415 -13.66 -28.82 -25.40
C PRO A 415 -14.36 -27.76 -24.55
N GLU A 416 -14.96 -28.16 -23.42
CA GLU A 416 -15.67 -27.25 -22.52
C GLU A 416 -14.72 -26.22 -21.90
N ILE A 417 -13.60 -26.66 -21.32
CA ILE A 417 -12.60 -25.74 -20.76
C ILE A 417 -11.97 -24.91 -21.88
N GLY A 418 -11.67 -25.53 -23.03
CA GLY A 418 -11.15 -24.84 -24.22
C GLY A 418 -12.03 -23.67 -24.68
N GLN A 419 -13.36 -23.81 -24.62
CA GLN A 419 -14.29 -22.72 -24.93
C GLN A 419 -14.24 -21.60 -23.89
N HIS A 420 -14.23 -21.93 -22.60
CA HIS A 420 -14.19 -20.92 -21.52
C HIS A 420 -12.91 -20.09 -21.52
N VAL A 421 -11.74 -20.73 -21.69
CA VAL A 421 -10.47 -20.00 -21.75
C VAL A 421 -10.38 -19.10 -22.98
N LYS A 422 -10.97 -19.52 -24.10
CA LYS A 422 -11.06 -18.67 -25.30
C LYS A 422 -11.96 -17.45 -25.06
N LEU A 423 -13.12 -17.64 -24.44
CA LEU A 423 -14.01 -16.54 -24.07
C LEU A 423 -13.33 -15.55 -23.11
N MET A 424 -12.61 -16.06 -22.11
CA MET A 424 -11.84 -15.24 -21.17
C MET A 424 -10.72 -14.47 -21.88
N ALA A 425 -9.99 -15.12 -22.79
CA ALA A 425 -8.96 -14.45 -23.61
C ALA A 425 -9.55 -13.33 -24.48
N ASP A 426 -10.68 -13.59 -25.13
CA ASP A 426 -11.40 -12.61 -25.94
C ASP A 426 -11.88 -11.42 -25.09
N GLN A 427 -12.30 -11.66 -23.85
CA GLN A 427 -12.66 -10.61 -22.90
C GLN A 427 -11.44 -9.77 -22.49
N ILE A 428 -10.37 -10.42 -22.03
CA ILE A 428 -9.11 -9.77 -21.63
C ILE A 428 -8.52 -8.96 -22.79
N SER A 429 -8.63 -9.43 -24.03
CA SER A 429 -8.12 -8.73 -25.21
C SER A 429 -8.84 -7.40 -25.51
N LYS A 430 -10.07 -7.23 -25.00
CA LYS A 430 -10.87 -6.01 -25.15
C LYS A 430 -10.72 -5.05 -23.97
N GLU A 431 -10.07 -5.50 -22.89
CA GLU A 431 -9.77 -4.65 -21.74
C GLU A 431 -8.68 -3.64 -22.10
N GLU A 432 -8.79 -2.43 -21.56
CA GLU A 432 -7.64 -1.53 -21.48
C GLU A 432 -6.55 -2.20 -20.64
N LEU A 433 -5.29 -2.11 -21.07
CA LEU A 433 -4.18 -2.68 -20.34
C LEU A 433 -4.07 -2.06 -18.94
N GLY A 434 -3.92 -2.92 -17.93
CA GLY A 434 -4.01 -2.53 -16.53
C GLY A 434 -3.01 -1.43 -16.14
N GLN A 435 -1.82 -1.39 -16.77
CA GLN A 435 -0.82 -0.37 -16.47
C GLN A 435 -1.26 1.05 -16.84
N PHE A 436 -1.98 1.23 -17.95
CA PHE A 436 -2.47 2.54 -18.38
C PHE A 436 -3.68 2.98 -17.56
N LYS A 437 -4.62 2.07 -17.32
CA LYS A 437 -5.79 2.34 -16.48
C LYS A 437 -5.39 2.66 -15.04
N PHE A 438 -4.41 1.93 -14.48
CA PHE A 438 -3.82 2.23 -13.17
C PHE A 438 -3.16 3.61 -13.16
N ALA A 439 -2.28 3.91 -14.12
CA ALA A 439 -1.60 5.20 -14.17
C ALA A 439 -2.61 6.35 -14.21
N ARG A 440 -3.65 6.26 -15.05
CA ARG A 440 -4.74 7.24 -15.08
C ARG A 440 -5.45 7.40 -13.74
N SER A 441 -5.80 6.29 -13.07
CA SER A 441 -6.47 6.31 -11.77
C SER A 441 -5.60 6.95 -10.67
N ALA A 442 -4.30 6.62 -10.65
CA ALA A 442 -3.33 7.22 -9.75
C ALA A 442 -3.16 8.73 -10.01
N LEU A 443 -3.04 9.15 -11.27
CA LEU A 443 -2.91 10.56 -11.62
C LEU A 443 -4.17 11.36 -11.29
N ASN A 444 -5.37 10.79 -11.49
CA ASN A 444 -6.62 11.40 -11.03
C ASN A 444 -6.61 11.62 -9.51
N THR A 445 -6.11 10.64 -8.76
CA THR A 445 -5.95 10.76 -7.29
C THR A 445 -5.03 11.92 -6.93
N PHE A 446 -3.89 12.04 -7.62
CA PHE A 446 -2.92 13.10 -7.34
C PHE A 446 -3.47 14.47 -7.74
N GLN A 447 -4.15 14.56 -8.88
CA GLN A 447 -4.79 15.80 -9.34
C GLN A 447 -5.82 16.31 -8.34
N GLN A 448 -6.65 15.43 -7.78
CA GLN A 448 -7.63 15.79 -6.76
C GLN A 448 -6.96 16.31 -5.48
N ALA A 449 -5.86 15.70 -5.06
CA ALA A 449 -5.10 16.16 -3.89
C ALA A 449 -4.45 17.53 -4.10
N TYR A 450 -4.05 17.85 -5.33
CA TYR A 450 -3.46 19.15 -5.69
C TYR A 450 -4.47 20.18 -6.21
N ALA A 451 -5.78 19.98 -5.95
CA ALA A 451 -6.83 20.86 -6.46
C ALA A 451 -6.72 22.32 -5.98
N GLU A 452 -6.11 22.56 -4.81
CA GLU A 452 -5.87 23.92 -4.30
C GLU A 452 -4.75 24.67 -5.04
N GLY A 453 -4.08 24.04 -6.01
CA GLY A 453 -3.13 24.69 -6.92
C GLY A 453 -1.66 24.43 -6.62
N TYR A 454 -0.82 24.85 -7.56
CA TYR A 454 0.63 24.70 -7.57
C TYR A 454 1.34 25.94 -7.02
N CYS A 455 2.65 26.08 -7.22
CA CYS A 455 3.38 27.26 -6.76
C CYS A 455 2.94 28.51 -7.52
N ASP A 456 2.66 29.59 -6.79
CA ASP A 456 2.19 30.86 -7.36
C ASP A 456 3.26 31.57 -8.20
N LEU A 457 4.55 31.33 -7.90
CA LEU A 457 5.67 31.95 -8.61
C LEU A 457 6.20 31.08 -9.76
N LEU A 458 6.07 29.76 -9.63
CA LEU A 458 6.51 28.75 -10.59
C LEU A 458 5.38 27.71 -10.80
N PRO A 459 4.36 28.01 -11.64
CA PRO A 459 3.18 27.17 -11.79
C PRO A 459 3.46 25.75 -12.30
N ASP A 460 4.63 25.54 -12.90
CA ASP A 460 5.16 24.25 -13.34
C ASP A 460 5.75 23.41 -12.19
N ARG A 461 5.65 23.85 -10.93
CA ARG A 461 6.18 23.16 -9.75
C ARG A 461 5.15 23.06 -8.62
N VAL A 462 5.21 21.94 -7.90
CA VAL A 462 4.39 21.70 -6.72
C VAL A 462 4.67 22.75 -5.63
N ALA A 463 3.61 23.29 -5.04
CA ALA A 463 3.71 24.11 -3.84
C ALA A 463 3.95 23.22 -2.62
N VAL A 464 5.02 23.47 -1.88
CA VAL A 464 5.34 22.71 -0.64
C VAL A 464 5.38 23.62 0.58
N TRP A 465 5.47 24.94 0.36
CA TRP A 465 5.52 25.96 1.38
C TRP A 465 4.38 26.94 1.23
N LYS A 466 3.88 27.41 2.35
CA LYS A 466 2.98 28.56 2.46
C LYS A 466 3.69 29.65 3.24
N HIS A 467 3.78 30.84 2.67
CA HIS A 467 4.32 32.01 3.35
C HIS A 467 3.25 32.59 4.28
N LYS A 468 3.46 32.52 5.60
CA LYS A 468 2.44 32.85 6.61
C LYS A 468 1.91 34.29 6.50
N PRO A 469 2.74 35.33 6.26
CA PRO A 469 2.26 36.70 6.17
C PRO A 469 1.39 37.02 4.96
N SER A 470 1.67 36.44 3.79
CA SER A 470 1.01 36.81 2.52
C SER A 470 0.14 35.71 1.91
N ASP A 471 0.05 34.55 2.56
CA ASP A 471 -0.68 33.36 2.09
C ASP A 471 -0.15 32.71 0.80
N VAL A 472 0.92 33.26 0.20
CA VAL A 472 1.50 32.81 -1.07
C VAL A 472 2.09 31.39 -0.97
N LYS A 473 1.80 30.57 -1.97
CA LYS A 473 2.24 29.19 -2.14
C LYS A 473 3.55 29.12 -2.94
N LEU A 474 4.56 28.52 -2.34
CA LEU A 474 5.92 28.47 -2.87
C LEU A 474 6.38 27.02 -3.07
N SER A 475 7.08 26.77 -4.17
CA SER A 475 7.85 25.54 -4.38
C SER A 475 9.11 25.54 -3.51
N ALA A 476 9.77 24.38 -3.39
CA ALA A 476 11.01 24.26 -2.61
C ALA A 476 12.10 25.23 -3.12
N MET A 477 12.30 25.28 -4.44
CA MET A 477 13.22 26.20 -5.11
C MET A 477 12.85 27.66 -4.89
N ALA A 478 11.59 28.05 -5.15
CA ALA A 478 11.16 29.43 -5.02
C ALA A 478 11.34 29.96 -3.60
N ALA A 479 10.97 29.16 -2.59
CA ALA A 479 11.20 29.52 -1.19
C ALA A 479 12.70 29.67 -0.88
N SER A 480 13.56 28.80 -1.41
CA SER A 480 15.01 28.87 -1.17
C SER A 480 15.66 30.10 -1.79
N ILE A 481 15.22 30.50 -2.98
CA ILE A 481 15.63 31.74 -3.63
C ILE A 481 15.28 32.95 -2.76
N LEU A 482 14.01 33.07 -2.34
CA LEU A 482 13.54 34.23 -1.57
C LEU A 482 14.19 34.31 -0.18
N VAL A 483 14.46 33.18 0.47
CA VAL A 483 15.20 33.13 1.74
C VAL A 483 16.66 33.52 1.55
N THR A 484 17.32 33.04 0.49
CA THR A 484 18.73 33.35 0.20
C THR A 484 18.92 34.84 -0.10
N ASP A 485 17.99 35.43 -0.85
CA ASP A 485 17.98 36.87 -1.16
C ASP A 485 17.46 37.75 -0.02
N CYS A 486 17.14 37.15 1.14
CA CYS A 486 16.63 37.84 2.33
C CYS A 486 15.31 38.60 2.09
N LEU A 487 14.49 38.15 1.12
CA LEU A 487 13.17 38.72 0.82
C LEU A 487 12.08 38.20 1.76
N ILE A 488 12.28 37.00 2.33
CA ILE A 488 11.45 36.41 3.39
C ILE A 488 12.34 35.75 4.44
N GLN A 489 11.83 35.53 5.65
CA GLN A 489 12.55 34.72 6.64
C GLN A 489 12.14 33.25 6.52
N GLN A 490 13.08 32.36 6.78
CA GLN A 490 12.80 30.92 6.81
C GLN A 490 11.72 30.55 7.86
N THR A 491 11.60 31.31 8.95
CA THR A 491 10.57 31.16 9.98
C THR A 491 9.16 31.54 9.49
N ASP A 492 9.05 32.29 8.40
CA ASP A 492 7.78 32.70 7.80
C ASP A 492 7.16 31.59 6.96
N LEU A 493 7.89 30.49 6.72
CA LEU A 493 7.42 29.33 5.98
C LEU A 493 6.69 28.33 6.87
N SER A 494 5.58 27.80 6.38
CA SER A 494 4.91 26.60 6.89
C SER A 494 4.76 25.56 5.79
N LEU A 495 4.94 24.29 6.11
CA LEU A 495 4.71 23.19 5.17
C LEU A 495 3.22 23.13 4.78
N ILE A 496 2.97 22.97 3.49
CA ILE A 496 1.64 22.65 2.98
C ILE A 496 1.39 21.15 3.15
N ARG A 497 0.19 20.80 3.61
CA ARG A 497 -0.31 19.42 3.66
C ARG A 497 -1.44 19.32 2.65
N HIS A 498 -1.19 18.69 1.52
CA HIS A 498 -2.17 18.49 0.44
C HIS A 498 -3.18 17.39 0.76
N VAL A 499 -2.76 16.43 1.59
CA VAL A 499 -3.63 15.38 2.10
C VAL A 499 -3.51 15.26 3.60
N GLU A 500 -4.65 15.28 4.28
CA GLU A 500 -4.75 14.95 5.69
C GLU A 500 -5.35 13.55 5.86
N LEU A 501 -4.52 12.60 6.24
CA LEU A 501 -5.00 11.28 6.64
C LEU A 501 -5.51 11.32 8.10
N PRO A 502 -6.57 10.57 8.44
CA PRO A 502 -7.15 10.53 9.78
C PRO A 502 -6.10 10.19 10.86
N ASP A 503 -6.27 10.76 12.07
CA ASP A 503 -5.36 10.47 13.18
C ASP A 503 -5.66 9.10 13.81
N LEU A 504 -4.60 8.38 14.17
CA LEU A 504 -4.58 6.94 14.46
C LEU A 504 -4.45 6.63 15.95
N LYS A 505 -4.51 7.65 16.83
CA LYS A 505 -4.33 7.49 18.27
C LYS A 505 -5.54 6.93 19.02
N ALA A 506 -6.77 7.32 18.66
CA ALA A 506 -7.98 6.96 19.41
C ALA A 506 -8.94 6.17 18.50
N PRO A 507 -9.45 5.01 18.93
CA PRO A 507 -10.22 4.13 18.06
C PRO A 507 -11.48 4.80 17.52
N GLY A 508 -11.70 4.68 16.21
CA GLY A 508 -12.88 5.22 15.52
C GLY A 508 -14.19 4.53 15.87
N ASP A 509 -14.15 3.51 16.74
CA ASP A 509 -15.33 2.85 17.28
C ASP A 509 -15.22 2.62 18.80
N PRO A 510 -16.34 2.66 19.52
CA PRO A 510 -16.36 2.85 20.96
C PRO A 510 -16.04 1.62 21.79
N ILE A 511 -16.35 0.43 21.26
CA ILE A 511 -16.06 -0.85 21.91
C ILE A 511 -14.53 -0.99 22.01
N SER A 512 -13.86 -0.68 20.92
CA SER A 512 -12.41 -0.67 20.81
C SER A 512 -11.75 0.35 21.77
N GLY A 513 -12.34 1.54 21.98
CA GLY A 513 -11.86 2.56 22.94
C GLY A 513 -11.79 2.11 24.39
N ILE A 514 -12.86 1.47 24.85
CA ILE A 514 -12.93 0.99 26.24
C ILE A 514 -11.95 -0.17 26.47
N PHE A 515 -11.88 -1.12 25.53
CA PHE A 515 -10.97 -2.27 25.65
C PHE A 515 -9.48 -1.87 25.59
N SER A 516 -9.10 -0.93 24.72
CA SER A 516 -7.70 -0.44 24.65
C SER A 516 -7.27 0.32 25.88
N GLY A 517 -8.13 1.19 26.44
CA GLY A 517 -7.83 1.89 27.69
C GLY A 517 -7.53 0.91 28.83
N ILE A 518 -8.38 -0.12 29.00
CA ILE A 518 -8.20 -1.15 30.03
C ILE A 518 -6.90 -1.95 29.81
N ALA A 519 -6.60 -2.34 28.57
CA ALA A 519 -5.40 -3.11 28.23
C ALA A 519 -4.10 -2.32 28.42
N LEU A 520 -4.07 -1.04 28.03
CA LEU A 520 -2.92 -0.13 28.23
C LEU A 520 -2.61 0.08 29.70
N LEU A 521 -3.66 0.27 30.54
CA LEU A 521 -3.52 0.41 31.98
C LEU A 521 -2.91 -0.86 32.60
N GLY A 522 -3.44 -2.04 32.22
CA GLY A 522 -2.92 -3.33 32.68
C GLY A 522 -1.46 -3.57 32.30
N GLY A 523 -1.10 -3.31 31.03
CA GLY A 523 0.26 -3.49 30.53
C GLY A 523 1.29 -2.57 31.19
N ARG A 524 0.96 -1.30 31.39
CA ARG A 524 1.85 -0.31 32.03
C ARG A 524 2.06 -0.63 33.52
N VAL A 525 1.02 -1.04 34.25
CA VAL A 525 1.13 -1.50 35.65
C VAL A 525 2.05 -2.74 35.77
N LEU A 526 1.86 -3.73 34.91
CA LEU A 526 2.71 -4.94 34.85
C LEU A 526 4.19 -4.63 34.55
N SER A 527 4.46 -3.63 33.70
CA SER A 527 5.83 -3.21 33.37
C SER A 527 6.57 -2.58 34.56
N LEU A 528 5.83 -1.89 35.43
CA LEU A 528 6.36 -1.24 36.63
C LEU A 528 6.65 -2.27 37.74
N PHE A 529 5.79 -3.29 37.90
CA PHE A 529 6.08 -4.45 38.76
C PHE A 529 7.34 -5.22 38.33
N ARG A 530 7.64 -5.33 37.03
CA ARG A 530 8.89 -5.94 36.54
C ARG A 530 10.12 -5.08 36.80
N ALA A 531 9.98 -3.75 36.74
CA ALA A 531 11.08 -2.81 37.02
C ALA A 531 11.50 -2.82 38.51
N PHE A 532 10.54 -3.00 39.42
CA PHE A 532 10.82 -3.16 40.85
C PHE A 532 11.70 -4.38 41.19
N ARG A 533 11.80 -5.37 40.31
CA ARG A 533 12.67 -6.54 40.49
C ARG A 533 14.14 -6.32 40.08
N GLY A 534 14.48 -5.18 39.46
CA GLY A 534 15.83 -4.88 38.93
C GLY A 534 16.61 -3.79 39.67
N LEU A 535 16.18 -3.40 40.88
CA LEU A 535 16.76 -2.27 41.64
C LEU A 535 18.09 -2.66 42.30
N GLY A 536 19.21 -2.40 41.62
CA GLY A 536 20.56 -2.57 42.18
C GLY A 536 21.60 -1.52 41.76
N THR A 537 21.27 -0.56 40.89
CA THR A 537 22.25 0.42 40.37
C THR A 537 21.68 1.84 40.29
N THR A 538 22.55 2.85 40.28
CA THR A 538 22.20 4.28 40.14
C THR A 538 21.53 4.62 38.79
N GLN A 539 21.85 3.88 37.71
CA GLN A 539 21.09 3.93 36.45
C GLN A 539 19.64 3.42 36.62
N GLY A 540 19.42 2.45 37.51
CA GLY A 540 18.09 1.93 37.84
C GLY A 540 17.15 2.97 38.45
N ALA A 541 17.67 3.98 39.16
CA ALA A 541 16.84 5.02 39.77
C ALA A 541 16.29 6.02 38.73
N VAL A 542 17.09 6.39 37.73
CA VAL A 542 16.64 7.25 36.60
C VAL A 542 15.63 6.50 35.73
N GLU A 543 15.88 5.22 35.48
CA GLU A 543 14.99 4.33 34.73
C GLU A 543 13.66 4.09 35.47
N LEU A 544 13.70 3.95 36.81
CA LEU A 544 12.52 3.87 37.67
C LEU A 544 11.74 5.20 37.63
N LEU A 545 12.41 6.35 37.70
CA LEU A 545 11.75 7.66 37.64
C LEU A 545 11.01 7.86 36.30
N LYS A 546 11.65 7.54 35.18
CA LYS A 546 11.02 7.57 33.84
C LYS A 546 9.80 6.63 33.77
N ARG A 547 9.87 5.44 34.39
CA ARG A 547 8.77 4.47 34.42
C ARG A 547 7.64 4.84 35.38
N VAL A 548 7.94 5.49 36.50
CA VAL A 548 6.95 6.06 37.43
C VAL A 548 6.17 7.19 36.78
N VAL A 549 6.85 8.09 36.05
CA VAL A 549 6.20 9.11 35.22
C VAL A 549 5.34 8.47 34.13
N HIS A 550 5.82 7.40 33.48
CA HIS A 550 5.07 6.66 32.46
C HIS A 550 3.82 5.93 32.98
N VAL A 551 3.80 5.55 34.26
CA VAL A 551 2.60 5.03 34.92
C VAL A 551 1.70 6.13 35.48
N ALA A 552 2.24 7.28 35.86
CA ALA A 552 1.44 8.48 36.15
C ALA A 552 0.75 9.05 34.88
N GLU A 553 1.34 8.83 33.70
CA GLU A 553 0.75 9.09 32.38
C GLU A 553 -0.43 8.14 32.08
N ALA A 554 -0.46 6.95 32.68
CA ALA A 554 -1.44 5.91 32.35
C ALA A 554 -2.90 6.26 32.71
N PRO A 555 -3.22 6.86 33.89
CA PRO A 555 -4.55 7.40 34.17
C PRO A 555 -4.98 8.51 33.21
N VAL A 556 -4.06 9.38 32.80
CA VAL A 556 -4.32 10.49 31.87
C VAL A 556 -4.58 9.95 30.45
N SER A 557 -3.73 9.05 29.97
CA SER A 557 -3.91 8.30 28.72
C SER A 557 -5.18 7.46 28.72
N PHE A 558 -5.54 6.82 29.84
CA PHE A 558 -6.77 6.06 30.01
C PHE A 558 -8.00 6.96 29.94
N LEU A 559 -8.03 8.05 30.72
CA LEU A 559 -9.11 9.02 30.70
C LEU A 559 -9.26 9.66 29.32
N HIS A 560 -8.14 9.94 28.64
CA HIS A 560 -8.09 10.42 27.26
C HIS A 560 -8.74 9.40 26.28
N GLN A 561 -8.30 8.15 26.28
CA GLN A 561 -8.83 7.10 25.39
C GLN A 561 -10.30 6.74 25.69
N ALA A 562 -10.67 6.65 26.97
CA ALA A 562 -12.04 6.39 27.39
C ALA A 562 -12.98 7.55 27.03
N SER A 563 -12.53 8.80 27.21
CA SER A 563 -13.28 9.99 26.82
C SER A 563 -13.52 10.02 25.30
N TYR A 564 -12.50 9.75 24.49
CA TYR A 564 -12.68 9.65 23.03
C TYR A 564 -13.61 8.50 22.61
N GLY A 565 -13.50 7.34 23.26
CA GLY A 565 -14.41 6.22 23.01
C GLY A 565 -15.87 6.61 23.27
N VAL A 566 -16.15 7.30 24.37
CA VAL A 566 -17.50 7.80 24.71
C VAL A 566 -17.96 8.90 23.76
N TYR A 567 -17.07 9.80 23.34
CA TYR A 567 -17.35 10.84 22.33
C TYR A 567 -17.82 10.21 21.00
N ASN A 568 -17.11 9.18 20.51
CA ASN A 568 -17.48 8.46 19.28
C ASN A 568 -18.82 7.70 19.43
N ILE A 569 -19.18 7.20 20.62
CA ILE A 569 -20.54 6.63 20.89
C ILE A 569 -21.60 7.69 20.62
N ALA A 570 -21.43 8.84 21.25
CA ALA A 570 -22.44 9.89 21.22
C ALA A 570 -22.50 10.56 19.85
N GLU A 571 -21.40 10.67 19.12
CA GLU A 571 -21.36 11.05 17.70
C GLU A 571 -22.11 10.05 16.80
N TYR A 572 -21.82 8.75 16.94
CA TYR A 572 -22.54 7.70 16.20
C TYR A 572 -24.04 7.65 16.51
N LEU A 573 -24.43 7.82 17.78
CA LEU A 573 -25.84 7.90 18.19
C LEU A 573 -26.51 9.15 17.62
N THR A 574 -25.81 10.30 17.62
CA THR A 574 -26.30 11.55 17.02
C THR A 574 -26.49 11.41 15.51
N PHE A 575 -25.55 10.75 14.81
CA PHE A 575 -25.66 10.40 13.40
C PHE A 575 -26.87 9.50 13.11
N LYS A 576 -27.00 8.37 13.85
CA LYS A 576 -28.05 7.38 13.63
C LYS A 576 -29.45 7.90 13.98
N LEU A 577 -29.55 8.83 14.92
CA LEU A 577 -30.81 9.44 15.37
C LEU A 577 -31.13 10.76 14.64
N GLY A 578 -30.17 11.37 13.92
CA GLY A 578 -30.25 12.74 13.40
C GLY A 578 -30.50 12.88 11.89
N GLY A 579 -30.19 11.87 11.07
CA GLY A 579 -30.40 11.94 9.61
C GLY A 579 -29.61 13.06 8.91
N ILE A 580 -28.44 13.42 9.45
CA ILE A 580 -27.56 14.49 8.97
C ILE A 580 -26.63 13.94 7.87
N HIS A 581 -26.33 14.76 6.84
CA HIS A 581 -25.44 14.40 5.73
C HIS A 581 -23.98 14.24 6.20
N ARG A 582 -23.34 13.18 5.71
CA ARG A 582 -21.96 12.69 6.00
C ARG A 582 -20.87 13.78 5.94
N GLN A 583 -20.99 14.74 5.02
CA GLN A 583 -19.96 15.77 4.75
C GLN A 583 -19.73 16.79 5.87
N GLN A 584 -20.67 17.01 6.79
CA GLN A 584 -20.50 18.04 7.83
C GLN A 584 -19.66 17.58 9.04
N PHE A 585 -19.43 16.27 9.19
CA PHE A 585 -18.67 15.69 10.30
C PHE A 585 -17.41 14.92 9.86
N ASP A 586 -17.18 14.74 8.56
CA ASP A 586 -15.97 14.07 8.01
C ASP A 586 -14.65 14.84 8.29
N SER A 587 -14.70 16.03 8.89
CA SER A 587 -13.50 16.81 9.25
C SER A 587 -12.90 16.35 10.58
N ASN A 588 -11.75 15.69 10.50
CA ASN A 588 -10.86 15.39 11.60
C ASN A 588 -10.67 16.65 12.49
N LEU A 589 -11.00 16.59 13.79
CA LEU A 589 -10.94 17.72 14.75
C LEU A 589 -9.53 18.35 14.91
N TRP A 590 -8.52 17.76 14.27
CA TRP A 590 -7.13 18.19 14.27
C TRP A 590 -6.86 19.37 13.32
N ALA A 591 -7.78 19.64 12.39
CA ALA A 591 -7.69 20.74 11.43
C ALA A 591 -8.15 22.10 11.98
N TYR A 592 -8.80 22.13 13.16
CA TYR A 592 -9.36 23.35 13.72
C TYR A 592 -8.45 24.01 14.74
N SER A 593 -8.24 25.31 14.60
CA SER A 593 -7.69 26.17 15.63
C SER A 593 -8.63 26.26 16.84
N TYR A 594 -8.10 26.60 18.02
CA TYR A 594 -8.89 26.75 19.25
C TYR A 594 -10.13 27.68 19.09
N PRO A 595 -10.05 28.80 18.33
CA PRO A 595 -11.21 29.64 18.02
C PRO A 595 -12.25 28.96 17.11
N GLU A 596 -11.82 28.16 16.14
CA GLU A 596 -12.73 27.45 15.22
C GLU A 596 -13.46 26.31 15.94
N MET A 597 -12.76 25.56 16.80
CA MET A 597 -13.39 24.64 17.73
C MET A 597 -14.41 25.37 18.58
N LEU A 598 -14.03 26.47 19.24
CA LEU A 598 -14.96 27.24 20.07
C LEU A 598 -16.16 27.79 19.29
N SER A 599 -15.99 28.17 18.02
CA SER A 599 -17.08 28.61 17.16
C SER A 599 -18.04 27.48 16.81
N LEU A 600 -17.54 26.27 16.51
CA LEU A 600 -18.35 25.06 16.33
C LEU A 600 -19.10 24.71 17.62
N LEU A 601 -18.43 24.82 18.77
CA LEU A 601 -19.01 24.60 20.10
C LEU A 601 -20.17 25.56 20.40
N LEU A 602 -20.07 26.82 19.98
CA LEU A 602 -21.08 27.85 20.21
C LEU A 602 -22.22 27.81 19.18
N LEU A 603 -21.94 27.39 17.93
CA LEU A 603 -22.89 27.46 16.81
C LEU A 603 -23.60 26.13 16.51
N ALA A 604 -23.07 24.97 16.93
CA ALA A 604 -23.69 23.67 16.71
C ALA A 604 -25.13 23.56 17.26
N PRO A 605 -25.45 24.04 18.48
CA PRO A 605 -26.82 24.02 18.99
C PRO A 605 -27.78 24.89 18.17
N ILE A 606 -27.27 25.93 17.50
CA ILE A 606 -28.05 26.90 16.73
C ILE A 606 -28.32 26.37 15.31
N LYS A 607 -27.36 25.67 14.69
CA LYS A 607 -27.52 25.05 13.36
C LYS A 607 -28.45 23.83 13.35
N GLU A 608 -28.56 23.10 14.46
CA GLU A 608 -29.45 21.94 14.57
C GLU A 608 -30.93 22.30 14.75
N ILE A 609 -31.23 23.50 15.24
CA ILE A 609 -32.61 24.03 15.32
C ILE A 609 -33.00 24.52 13.93
N ASN A 610 -33.27 23.60 13.02
CA ASN A 610 -33.89 23.92 11.74
C ASN A 610 -35.37 24.27 11.99
N PRO A 611 -35.81 25.54 11.85
CA PRO A 611 -37.17 25.95 12.21
C PRO A 611 -38.25 25.31 11.33
N TRP A 612 -37.86 24.66 10.23
CA TRP A 612 -38.78 24.21 9.17
C TRP A 612 -39.08 22.70 9.20
N ARG A 613 -38.45 21.91 10.08
CA ARG A 613 -38.76 20.47 10.23
C ARG A 613 -39.58 20.21 11.49
N ASN A 614 -40.89 20.42 11.37
CA ASN A 614 -41.87 20.04 12.38
C ASN A 614 -42.02 18.51 12.44
N THR A 615 -41.60 17.92 13.55
CA THR A 615 -42.14 16.63 14.02
C THR A 615 -42.03 16.63 15.53
N PHE A 616 -43.11 16.33 16.24
CA PHE A 616 -43.20 16.29 17.72
C PHE A 616 -42.04 15.51 18.38
N MET A 617 -41.52 14.48 17.69
CA MET A 617 -40.34 13.72 18.10
C MET A 617 -39.03 14.54 18.12
N THR A 618 -38.87 15.53 17.25
CA THR A 618 -37.69 16.41 17.21
C THR A 618 -37.64 17.31 18.45
N LEU A 619 -38.79 17.83 18.89
CA LEU A 619 -38.91 18.62 20.12
C LEU A 619 -38.72 17.76 21.38
N LEU A 620 -39.22 16.52 21.37
CA LEU A 620 -39.08 15.59 22.50
C LEU A 620 -37.64 15.07 22.66
N LEU A 621 -36.93 14.86 21.55
CA LEU A 621 -35.53 14.40 21.53
C LEU A 621 -34.52 15.55 21.64
N SER A 622 -34.93 16.80 21.45
CA SER A 622 -34.05 17.98 21.48
C SER A 622 -33.28 18.14 22.81
N PRO A 623 -33.89 17.98 24.01
CA PRO A 623 -33.14 18.05 25.27
C PRO A 623 -32.12 16.93 25.42
N ILE A 624 -32.44 15.73 24.92
CA ILE A 624 -31.54 14.57 24.93
C ILE A 624 -30.37 14.83 23.97
N ARG A 625 -30.65 15.32 22.76
CA ARG A 625 -29.63 15.70 21.76
C ARG A 625 -28.73 16.82 22.26
N PHE A 626 -29.30 17.87 22.86
CA PHE A 626 -28.55 18.96 23.49
C PHE A 626 -27.67 18.47 24.64
N THR A 627 -28.19 17.56 25.47
CA THR A 627 -27.43 16.97 26.59
C THR A 627 -26.29 16.08 26.07
N ILE A 628 -26.54 15.27 25.04
CA ILE A 628 -25.53 14.42 24.38
C ILE A 628 -24.47 15.30 23.69
N ALA A 629 -24.87 16.35 22.98
CA ALA A 629 -23.98 17.31 22.35
C ALA A 629 -23.13 18.04 23.39
N THR A 630 -23.73 18.53 24.48
CA THR A 630 -23.00 19.23 25.56
C THR A 630 -22.04 18.27 26.29
N ALA A 631 -22.45 17.03 26.53
CA ALA A 631 -21.58 16.00 27.08
C ALA A 631 -20.42 15.69 26.11
N ASN A 632 -20.69 15.59 24.81
CA ASN A 632 -19.67 15.43 23.77
C ASN A 632 -18.65 16.58 23.76
N ILE A 633 -19.13 17.80 23.91
CA ILE A 633 -18.30 19.00 23.96
C ILE A 633 -17.38 18.97 25.18
N LEU A 634 -17.91 18.64 26.36
CA LEU A 634 -17.14 18.57 27.60
C LEU A 634 -16.13 17.42 27.58
N ILE A 635 -16.52 16.27 27.04
CA ILE A 635 -15.67 15.09 26.88
C ILE A 635 -14.58 15.36 25.85
N GLY A 636 -14.91 16.00 24.72
CA GLY A 636 -13.95 16.43 23.71
C GLY A 636 -12.97 17.48 24.23
N PHE A 637 -13.44 18.44 25.02
CA PHE A 637 -12.60 19.44 25.68
C PHE A 637 -11.64 18.80 26.71
N LEU A 638 -12.14 17.87 27.53
CA LEU A 638 -11.34 17.10 28.48
C LEU A 638 -10.29 16.27 27.72
N ALA A 639 -10.69 15.57 26.68
CA ALA A 639 -9.83 14.74 25.85
C ALA A 639 -8.73 15.57 25.16
N PHE A 640 -9.07 16.75 24.63
CA PHE A 640 -8.12 17.70 24.05
C PHE A 640 -7.15 18.29 25.09
N THR A 641 -7.65 18.66 26.26
CA THR A 641 -6.84 19.20 27.36
C THR A 641 -5.85 18.16 27.89
N LEU A 642 -6.33 16.93 28.13
CA LEU A 642 -5.47 15.81 28.53
C LEU A 642 -4.41 15.52 27.47
N ARG A 643 -4.74 15.68 26.18
CA ARG A 643 -3.79 15.53 25.07
C ARG A 643 -2.74 16.63 25.01
N LEU A 644 -3.08 17.89 25.31
CA LEU A 644 -2.09 18.96 25.42
C LEU A 644 -1.10 18.69 26.57
N ILE A 645 -1.61 18.16 27.67
CA ILE A 645 -0.79 17.74 28.82
C ILE A 645 0.13 16.59 28.41
N ASP A 646 -0.42 15.54 27.79
CA ASP A 646 0.33 14.37 27.30
C ASP A 646 1.43 14.78 26.30
N ARG A 647 1.13 15.68 25.36
CA ARG A 647 2.10 16.22 24.39
C ARG A 647 3.23 17.01 25.06
N ARG A 648 2.93 17.82 26.08
CA ARG A 648 3.97 18.52 26.86
C ARG A 648 4.82 17.57 27.66
N ILE A 649 4.24 16.50 28.21
CA ILE A 649 4.97 15.43 28.89
C ILE A 649 5.90 14.71 27.91
N GLU A 650 5.40 14.25 26.75
CA GLU A 650 6.20 13.62 25.68
C GLU A 650 7.39 14.50 25.25
N GLN A 651 7.15 15.81 25.04
CA GLN A 651 8.18 16.79 24.65
C GLN A 651 9.22 16.98 25.76
N SER A 652 8.81 17.07 27.02
CA SER A 652 9.74 17.22 28.16
C SER A 652 10.58 15.98 28.43
N LEU A 653 10.07 14.79 28.07
CA LEU A 653 10.79 13.51 28.19
C LEU A 653 11.69 13.20 26.97
N GLY A 654 11.65 14.04 25.93
CA GLY A 654 12.50 13.90 24.74
C GLY A 654 12.11 12.78 23.79
N TYR A 655 10.85 12.31 23.84
CA TYR A 655 10.38 11.17 23.04
C TYR A 655 10.11 11.48 21.55
N ARG A 656 10.22 12.74 21.11
CA ARG A 656 10.15 13.11 19.69
C ARG A 656 11.41 13.82 19.26
N SER A 657 11.83 13.56 18.02
CA SER A 657 12.83 14.38 17.31
C SER A 657 12.47 15.86 17.48
N LYS A 658 13.44 16.67 17.94
CA LYS A 658 13.31 18.13 17.95
C LYS A 658 13.26 18.72 16.54
N GLU A 659 13.68 17.95 15.53
CA GLU A 659 13.80 18.39 14.14
C GLU A 659 12.70 17.80 13.25
N ASP A 660 12.05 18.68 12.49
CA ASP A 660 11.07 18.30 11.48
C ASP A 660 11.79 17.78 10.22
N THR A 661 11.85 16.46 10.09
CA THR A 661 12.55 15.75 9.01
C THR A 661 12.05 16.13 7.60
N VAL A 662 10.74 16.33 7.43
CA VAL A 662 10.15 16.73 6.14
C VAL A 662 10.52 18.17 5.82
N TYR A 663 10.43 19.06 6.80
CA TYR A 663 10.83 20.46 6.66
C TYR A 663 12.29 20.56 6.21
N ASN A 664 13.19 19.82 6.88
CA ASN A 664 14.61 19.79 6.55
C ASN A 664 14.87 19.21 5.16
N ALA A 665 14.15 18.17 4.77
CA ALA A 665 14.25 17.58 3.43
C ALA A 665 13.82 18.57 2.33
N ARG A 666 12.69 19.28 2.51
CA ARG A 666 12.21 20.28 1.55
C ARG A 666 13.12 21.51 1.47
N MET A 667 13.72 21.95 2.59
CA MET A 667 14.73 23.01 2.57
C MET A 667 16.02 22.57 1.86
N ARG A 668 16.45 21.31 2.06
CA ARG A 668 17.62 20.76 1.36
C ARG A 668 17.35 20.65 -0.14
N GLN A 669 16.19 20.11 -0.52
CA GLN A 669 15.73 20.04 -1.91
C GLN A 669 15.81 21.41 -2.56
N GLY A 670 15.20 22.43 -1.96
CA GLY A 670 15.15 23.77 -2.56
C GLY A 670 16.54 24.41 -2.76
N ARG A 671 17.47 24.21 -1.82
CA ARG A 671 18.87 24.67 -1.98
C ARG A 671 19.60 23.97 -3.12
N GLN A 672 19.41 22.65 -3.26
CA GLN A 672 20.03 21.87 -4.33
C GLN A 672 19.43 22.23 -5.69
N GLU A 673 18.10 22.33 -5.78
CA GLU A 673 17.40 22.77 -6.98
C GLU A 673 17.84 24.18 -7.41
N MET A 674 17.95 25.12 -6.47
CA MET A 674 18.44 26.48 -6.74
C MET A 674 19.87 26.47 -7.29
N GLY A 675 20.76 25.62 -6.75
CA GLY A 675 22.13 25.48 -7.24
C GLY A 675 22.25 24.93 -8.66
N LEU A 676 21.24 24.19 -9.13
CA LEU A 676 21.15 23.65 -10.49
C LEU A 676 20.37 24.56 -11.45
N ALA A 677 19.63 25.54 -10.94
CA ALA A 677 18.75 26.38 -11.74
C ALA A 677 19.52 27.42 -12.58
N PRO A 678 19.08 27.70 -13.82
CA PRO A 678 19.61 28.83 -14.60
C PRO A 678 19.37 30.17 -13.90
N THR A 679 20.31 31.10 -14.01
CA THR A 679 20.23 32.44 -13.38
C THR A 679 18.99 33.23 -13.81
N GLU A 680 18.47 33.01 -15.03
CA GLU A 680 17.24 33.64 -15.51
C GLU A 680 16.01 33.23 -14.70
N LEU A 681 15.96 31.99 -14.21
CA LEU A 681 14.86 31.49 -13.39
C LEU A 681 14.84 32.17 -12.02
N HIS A 682 16.01 32.44 -11.46
CA HIS A 682 16.17 33.21 -10.22
C HIS A 682 15.55 34.60 -10.36
N GLY A 683 15.91 35.35 -11.42
CA GLY A 683 15.35 36.67 -11.69
C GLY A 683 13.82 36.66 -11.87
N ARG A 684 13.28 35.62 -12.53
CA ARG A 684 11.83 35.45 -12.70
C ARG A 684 11.11 35.26 -11.36
N VAL A 685 11.65 34.46 -10.44
CA VAL A 685 11.05 34.23 -9.11
C VAL A 685 10.96 35.55 -8.33
N VAL A 686 12.04 36.33 -8.31
CA VAL A 686 12.08 37.62 -7.60
C VAL A 686 11.09 38.62 -8.20
N GLN A 687 11.05 38.75 -9.53
CA GLN A 687 10.09 39.63 -10.21
C GLN A 687 8.62 39.22 -9.97
N SER A 688 8.33 37.91 -10.00
CA SER A 688 6.98 37.40 -9.70
C SER A 688 6.62 37.67 -8.23
N TRP A 689 7.56 37.51 -7.32
CA TRP A 689 7.36 37.80 -5.90
C TRP A 689 7.01 39.28 -5.65
N GLU A 690 7.75 40.20 -6.26
CA GLU A 690 7.47 41.64 -6.16
C GLU A 690 6.08 41.99 -6.69
N LYS A 691 5.63 41.33 -7.77
CA LYS A 691 4.28 41.53 -8.32
C LYS A 691 3.19 41.05 -7.36
N VAL A 692 3.33 39.82 -6.84
CA VAL A 692 2.31 39.19 -5.98
C VAL A 692 2.25 39.87 -4.60
N ASN A 693 3.41 40.15 -4.01
CA ASN A 693 3.50 40.74 -2.67
C ASN A 693 3.34 42.27 -2.67
N GLY A 694 3.77 42.96 -3.74
CA GLY A 694 3.59 44.40 -3.92
C GLY A 694 2.13 44.82 -4.07
N SER A 695 1.27 43.96 -4.63
CA SER A 695 -0.19 44.17 -4.65
C SER A 695 -0.88 43.92 -3.29
N SER A 696 -0.27 43.14 -2.39
CA SER A 696 -0.81 42.83 -1.06
C SER A 696 -0.63 43.97 -0.05
N LEU A 697 0.34 44.86 -0.25
CA LEU A 697 0.59 46.02 0.62
C LEU A 697 -0.25 47.26 0.26
N ALA A 698 -1.02 47.19 -0.83
CA ALA A 698 -1.84 48.29 -1.34
C ALA A 698 -3.34 48.18 -0.98
N ASN A 699 -3.77 47.13 -0.28
CA ASN A 699 -5.16 46.90 0.13
C ASN A 699 -5.34 46.89 1.64
#